data_AF-A0A2P4XFJ5-F1
#
_entry.id   AF-A0A2P4XFJ5-F1
#
_cell.length_a   1.000
_cell.length_b   1.000
_cell.length_c   1.000
_cell.angle_alpha   90.00
_cell.angle_beta   90.00
_cell.angle_gamma   90.00
#
_symmetry.space_group_name_H-M   'P 1'
#
loop_
_entity.id
_entity.type
_entity.pdbx_description
1 polymer ?
#
loop_
_entity_poly.entity_id
_entity_poly.type
_entity_poly.pdbx_seq_one_letter_code
_entity_poly.pdbx_strand_id
1 'polypeptide(L)'
;MADTLAKNFTCGSPDNRIAFPGGDISTKLKLMGMEVGSFGDYFPEFIKEPFEELTYKNPLEKVYKKLFFSADGKKLLGGILVGDTSDFVRLSLMYKQKDTKPLVDPPNEILLGKRGSSGGNTVLDLPDEAQVCSCNNVSKGDICKAIKEKKLTKLGDVKKVCNVGTGCGGCIPMVKDILEAELAAAGAEVDKSLCEHFAYSRQELYQIIQVEQYATFAEVLAKHGRKQQDPRSYGCEICKPTMASIFASLQNGHILKGDRAALQDSNDRFLANLQKSGQFSVVPRVAGGEITPDKLIVLGQVAKKFDLYTKITGGQRVDLFGAQKQDLPEIWKMLVDAGFESGHAYGKALRTVKSCVGTTWCRYGQQDSVGFAIFLENRYRGIRSPHKLKGGVSGCTRECAEARSKDFGCIATDQGYNVYVGGNGGTNPRHATLLASDVPQELVVKYLDRYIMYYIMTADRLQRTSKWLDALEGGIEQLRRVVMEDSLGICTTLEKQMSYLVGTYECEWKKVIESPELMAQFAQFKNTTETQKETLMHTVRDQRMPTFVAHAKTVNTNGTGAEPSSPTSTTSLLSDLDDSEWVSFGRTELFDVNGGGAVLYGESQLAIFNIAESCNGIEKVSWYATQNMCPFDHSFVLAQGIVGDLDGRPKVACPMHKRNYDLSDGNSLNGDDLRIHTFEAKEEDGMIYVLLPPTDVVDARLATTKFLAKDDDVPVIPEVAPPVTLDW
;
A
#
# COMPACT_ATOMS: atom_id res chain seq x y z
N MET A 1 16.89 17.55 26.78
CA MET A 1 16.09 18.47 27.61
C MET A 1 15.24 17.68 28.61
N ALA A 2 14.42 16.73 28.15
CA ALA A 2 13.58 15.90 29.03
C ALA A 2 14.37 15.15 30.12
N ASP A 3 15.52 14.55 29.79
CA ASP A 3 16.34 13.83 30.78
C ASP A 3 16.98 14.75 31.82
N THR A 4 17.44 15.93 31.40
CA THR A 4 17.96 16.97 32.30
C THR A 4 16.86 17.44 33.26
N LEU A 5 15.65 17.66 32.72
CA LEU A 5 14.49 18.08 33.49
C LEU A 5 14.08 17.01 34.49
N ALA A 6 13.94 15.76 34.05
CA ALA A 6 13.59 14.61 34.88
C ALA A 6 14.61 14.44 36.02
N LYS A 7 15.92 14.45 35.71
CA LYS A 7 16.98 14.28 36.69
C LYS A 7 17.03 15.43 37.72
N ASN A 8 16.77 16.66 37.28
CA ASN A 8 16.70 17.84 38.17
C ASN A 8 15.43 17.88 39.02
N PHE A 9 14.34 17.26 38.58
CA PHE A 9 13.13 17.10 39.39
C PHE A 9 13.24 15.95 40.40
N THR A 10 14.03 14.92 40.10
CA THR A 10 14.21 13.76 40.98
C THR A 10 15.41 13.87 41.92
N CYS A 11 16.30 14.86 41.78
CA CYS A 11 17.45 15.00 42.66
C CYS A 11 17.07 15.65 44.00
N GLY A 12 17.35 14.96 45.11
CA GLY A 12 16.99 15.38 46.48
C GLY A 12 17.79 16.55 47.06
N SER A 13 18.74 17.13 46.31
CA SER A 13 19.50 18.32 46.72
C SER A 13 19.79 19.22 45.50
N PRO A 14 19.76 20.56 45.65
CA PRO A 14 20.15 21.51 44.61
C PRO A 14 21.55 21.27 44.03
N ASP A 15 22.47 20.73 44.83
CA ASP A 15 23.87 20.50 44.43
C ASP A 15 24.04 19.36 43.39
N ASN A 16 23.01 18.52 43.23
CA ASN A 16 23.00 17.40 42.29
C ASN A 16 22.25 17.72 40.98
N ARG A 17 21.86 18.98 40.77
CA ARG A 17 21.25 19.41 39.52
C ARG A 17 22.28 19.41 38.39
N ILE A 18 21.88 18.90 37.24
CA ILE A 18 22.67 18.93 36.01
C ILE A 18 22.24 20.08 35.11
N ALA A 19 23.21 20.74 34.46
CA ALA A 19 22.93 21.76 33.47
C ALA A 19 22.43 21.13 32.16
N PHE A 20 21.53 21.82 31.45
CA PHE A 20 21.14 21.43 30.10
C PHE A 20 22.30 21.77 29.15
N PRO A 21 22.91 20.80 28.45
CA PRO A 21 24.10 21.04 27.63
C PRO A 21 23.81 21.77 26.30
N GLY A 22 22.55 22.19 26.05
CA GLY A 22 22.11 22.74 24.77
C GLY A 22 21.38 21.72 23.90
N GLY A 23 20.70 22.20 22.86
CA GLY A 23 20.03 21.37 21.85
C GLY A 23 20.90 21.23 20.61
N ASP A 24 20.66 20.18 19.82
CA ASP A 24 21.28 20.06 18.50
C ASP A 24 20.77 21.17 17.57
N ILE A 25 21.66 22.08 17.21
CA ILE A 25 21.40 23.21 16.31
C ILE A 25 21.65 22.87 14.83
N SER A 26 21.96 21.60 14.52
CA SER A 26 22.17 21.14 13.15
C SER A 26 20.93 21.43 12.31
N THR A 27 21.11 22.14 11.21
CA THR A 27 20.02 22.69 10.42
C THR A 27 20.25 22.38 8.95
N LYS A 28 19.25 21.83 8.28
CA LYS A 28 19.22 21.62 6.83
C LYS A 28 18.04 22.37 6.24
N LEU A 29 18.32 23.32 5.35
CA LEU A 29 17.33 24.22 4.76
C LEU A 29 17.42 24.22 3.25
N LYS A 30 16.35 24.69 2.62
CA LYS A 30 16.29 24.95 1.18
C LYS A 30 15.98 26.43 0.98
N LEU A 31 16.96 27.18 0.50
CA LEU A 31 16.88 28.62 0.27
C LEU A 31 16.95 28.89 -1.23
N MET A 32 15.88 29.44 -1.81
CA MET A 32 15.85 29.96 -3.20
C MET A 32 16.53 29.05 -4.25
N GLY A 33 16.20 27.76 -4.23
CA GLY A 33 16.74 26.79 -5.20
C GLY A 33 18.13 26.25 -4.88
N MET A 34 18.70 26.57 -3.72
CA MET A 34 19.96 26.02 -3.23
C MET A 34 19.76 25.30 -1.89
N GLU A 35 20.35 24.12 -1.76
CA GLU A 35 20.36 23.40 -0.50
C GLU A 35 21.49 23.91 0.39
N VAL A 36 21.20 24.09 1.67
CA VAL A 36 22.21 24.46 2.67
C VAL A 36 22.06 23.59 3.91
N GLY A 37 23.18 23.24 4.53
CA GLY A 37 23.21 22.47 5.76
C GLY A 37 24.37 22.91 6.65
N SER A 38 24.12 23.03 7.94
CA SER A 38 25.18 23.24 8.94
C SER A 38 25.01 22.31 10.13
N PHE A 39 26.12 21.88 10.71
CA PHE A 39 26.13 21.01 11.89
C PHE A 39 27.36 21.30 12.75
N GLY A 40 27.28 20.98 14.04
CA GLY A 40 28.34 21.22 15.02
C GLY A 40 28.76 22.67 15.17
N ASP A 41 30.03 22.90 15.45
CA ASP A 41 30.61 24.25 15.56
C ASP A 41 31.10 24.69 14.18
N TYR A 42 30.18 25.26 13.41
CA TYR A 42 30.40 25.61 11.99
C TYR A 42 30.93 27.04 11.76
N PHE A 43 31.08 27.84 12.81
CA PHE A 43 31.86 29.08 12.77
C PHE A 43 33.18 28.87 13.52
N PRO A 44 34.34 29.29 12.96
CA PRO A 44 35.63 29.19 13.63
C PRO A 44 35.64 29.73 15.07
N GLU A 45 34.87 30.80 15.30
CA GLU A 45 34.73 31.49 16.58
C GLU A 45 34.07 30.63 17.67
N PHE A 46 33.31 29.59 17.29
CA PHE A 46 32.62 28.71 18.22
C PHE A 46 33.46 27.48 18.60
N ILE A 47 34.53 27.20 17.87
CA ILE A 47 35.41 26.06 18.10
C ILE A 47 36.42 26.41 19.19
N LYS A 48 36.32 25.76 20.35
CA LYS A 48 37.16 26.03 21.54
C LYS A 48 38.45 25.22 21.61
N GLU A 49 38.67 24.32 20.66
CA GLU A 49 39.83 23.43 20.58
C GLU A 49 40.67 23.70 19.31
N PRO A 50 41.98 23.41 19.30
CA PRO A 50 42.80 23.57 18.09
C PRO A 50 42.23 22.76 16.92
N PHE A 51 42.03 23.41 15.78
CA PHE A 51 41.35 22.82 14.61
C PHE A 51 42.08 23.14 13.31
N GLU A 52 41.82 22.30 12.30
CA GLU A 52 42.20 22.49 10.91
C GLU A 52 40.94 22.55 10.05
N GLU A 53 40.91 23.45 9.07
CA GLU A 53 39.77 23.58 8.14
C GLU A 53 40.07 22.99 6.76
N LEU A 54 39.09 22.31 6.19
CA LEU A 54 39.15 21.80 4.82
C LEU A 54 37.97 22.32 4.01
N THR A 55 38.26 22.98 2.89
CA THR A 55 37.26 23.62 2.05
C THR A 55 37.29 23.05 0.63
N TYR A 56 36.13 22.65 0.14
CA TYR A 56 35.87 22.32 -1.27
C TYR A 56 34.93 23.36 -1.86
N LYS A 57 35.36 23.99 -2.96
CA LYS A 57 34.59 25.00 -3.68
C LYS A 57 34.59 24.66 -5.16
N ASN A 58 33.42 24.33 -5.69
CA ASN A 58 33.19 24.13 -7.12
C ASN A 58 32.22 25.19 -7.65
N PRO A 59 32.73 26.26 -8.28
CA PRO A 59 31.88 27.33 -8.84
C PRO A 59 30.97 26.87 -9.99
N LEU A 60 31.36 25.84 -10.75
CA LEU A 60 30.58 25.35 -11.90
C LEU A 60 29.32 24.63 -11.44
N GLU A 61 29.44 23.80 -10.42
CA GLU A 61 28.32 23.05 -9.83
C GLU A 61 27.60 23.83 -8.73
N LYS A 62 28.08 25.04 -8.39
CA LYS A 62 27.60 25.87 -7.28
C LYS A 62 27.65 25.14 -5.93
N VAL A 63 28.67 24.29 -5.74
CA VAL A 63 28.88 23.51 -4.52
C VAL A 63 29.96 24.16 -3.66
N TYR A 64 29.69 24.30 -2.38
CA TYR A 64 30.64 24.72 -1.36
C TYR A 64 30.48 23.84 -0.12
N LYS A 65 31.55 23.14 0.27
CA LYS A 65 31.61 22.33 1.48
C LYS A 65 32.80 22.80 2.31
N LYS A 66 32.58 23.09 3.59
CA LYS A 66 33.64 23.46 4.54
C LYS A 66 33.48 22.63 5.80
N LEU A 67 34.52 21.89 6.18
CA LEU A 67 34.54 21.04 7.37
C LEU A 67 35.67 21.46 8.30
N PHE A 68 35.43 21.31 9.60
CA PHE A 68 36.40 21.61 10.65
C PHE A 68 36.78 20.31 11.38
N PHE A 69 38.08 20.04 11.47
CA PHE A 69 38.62 18.85 12.11
C PHE A 69 39.47 19.24 13.32
N SER A 70 39.59 18.37 14.32
CA SER A 70 40.59 18.56 15.38
C SER A 70 42.00 18.59 14.80
N ALA A 71 42.95 19.24 15.48
CA ALA A 71 44.33 19.36 15.00
C ALA A 71 45.04 18.01 14.77
N ASP A 72 44.59 16.93 15.42
CA ASP A 72 45.08 15.57 15.20
C ASP A 72 44.35 14.81 14.07
N GLY A 73 43.35 15.45 13.43
CA GLY A 73 42.54 14.90 12.35
C GLY A 73 41.53 13.82 12.79
N LYS A 74 41.41 13.54 14.10
CA LYS A 74 40.63 12.41 14.62
C LYS A 74 39.18 12.75 14.94
N LYS A 75 38.78 14.01 14.96
CA LYS A 75 37.41 14.44 15.26
C LYS A 75 36.91 15.39 14.20
N LEU A 76 35.62 15.27 13.87
CA LEU A 76 34.88 16.26 13.09
C LEU A 76 34.20 17.22 14.07
N LEU A 77 34.51 18.50 13.99
CA LEU A 77 34.06 19.53 14.93
C LEU A 77 32.85 20.32 14.42
N GLY A 78 32.67 20.40 13.10
CA GLY A 78 31.53 21.04 12.49
C GLY A 78 31.65 21.12 10.98
N GLY A 79 30.61 21.66 10.33
CA GLY A 79 30.64 21.85 8.89
C GLY A 79 29.51 22.69 8.31
N ILE A 80 29.79 23.24 7.14
CA ILE A 80 28.89 24.01 6.28
C ILE A 80 28.84 23.34 4.91
N LEU A 81 27.63 23.05 4.42
CA LEU A 81 27.34 22.49 3.11
C LEU A 81 26.41 23.44 2.38
N VAL A 82 26.74 23.77 1.14
CA VAL A 82 25.99 24.68 0.27
C VAL A 82 25.99 24.10 -1.15
N GLY A 83 24.82 24.10 -1.79
CA GLY A 83 24.61 23.52 -3.12
C GLY A 83 24.32 22.02 -3.07
N ASP A 84 25.26 21.23 -2.55
CA ASP A 84 25.12 19.77 -2.33
C ASP A 84 25.14 19.45 -0.83
N THR A 85 24.00 18.95 -0.33
CA THR A 85 23.84 18.55 1.08
C THR A 85 23.55 17.04 1.24
N SER A 86 23.91 16.23 0.24
CA SER A 86 23.71 14.77 0.24
C SER A 86 24.41 14.09 1.44
N ASP A 87 25.61 14.56 1.77
CA ASP A 87 26.42 14.08 2.90
C ASP A 87 25.97 14.58 4.28
N PHE A 88 24.98 15.49 4.38
CA PHE A 88 24.63 16.16 5.63
C PHE A 88 24.35 15.19 6.79
N VAL A 89 23.57 14.13 6.51
CA VAL A 89 23.18 13.14 7.54
C VAL A 89 24.41 12.37 8.02
N ARG A 90 25.26 11.91 7.10
CA ARG A 90 26.50 11.20 7.42
C ARG A 90 27.43 12.06 8.26
N LEU A 91 27.68 13.30 7.83
CA LEU A 91 28.61 14.21 8.49
C LEU A 91 28.10 14.70 9.85
N SER A 92 26.80 15.00 9.98
CA SER A 92 26.17 15.33 11.27
C SER A 92 26.27 14.18 12.27
N LEU A 93 26.11 12.93 11.82
CA LEU A 93 26.30 11.75 12.65
C LEU A 93 27.76 11.57 13.07
N MET A 94 28.72 11.75 12.16
CA MET A 94 30.15 11.68 12.48
C MET A 94 30.54 12.73 13.53
N TYR A 95 29.99 13.96 13.44
CA TYR A 95 30.15 14.98 14.46
C TYR A 95 29.57 14.54 15.82
N LYS A 96 28.35 13.99 15.86
CA LYS A 96 27.72 13.52 17.10
C LYS A 96 28.51 12.41 17.80
N GLN A 97 29.27 11.62 17.04
CA GLN A 97 30.10 10.52 17.55
C GLN A 97 31.54 10.92 17.86
N LYS A 98 31.92 12.20 17.71
CA LYS A 98 33.32 12.68 17.81
C LYS A 98 34.04 12.29 19.10
N ASP A 99 33.31 12.09 20.19
CA ASP A 99 33.88 11.76 21.51
C ASP A 99 33.87 10.25 21.81
N THR A 100 33.12 9.46 21.04
CA THR A 100 33.01 8.00 21.21
C THR A 100 33.70 7.20 20.11
N LYS A 101 33.91 7.81 18.93
CA LYS A 101 34.45 7.12 17.75
C LYS A 101 35.39 8.05 16.96
N PRO A 102 36.71 7.83 17.01
CA PRO A 102 37.67 8.58 16.19
C PRO A 102 37.43 8.38 14.69
N LEU A 103 37.72 9.43 13.91
CA LEU A 103 37.73 9.38 12.46
C LEU A 103 38.83 8.42 11.97
N VAL A 104 38.44 7.54 11.03
CA VAL A 104 39.31 6.53 10.42
C VAL A 104 39.68 6.86 8.97
N ASP A 105 38.78 7.54 8.25
CA ASP A 105 39.03 8.00 6.89
C ASP A 105 39.78 9.34 6.91
N PRO A 106 40.67 9.61 5.95
CA PRO A 106 41.36 10.89 5.88
C PRO A 106 40.39 12.04 5.54
N PRO A 107 40.63 13.27 6.03
CA PRO A 107 39.73 14.41 5.87
C PRO A 107 39.26 14.71 4.44
N ASN A 108 40.12 14.49 3.44
CA ASN A 108 39.79 14.67 2.02
C ASN A 108 38.76 13.66 1.52
N GLU A 109 38.83 12.40 1.95
CA GLU A 109 37.83 11.36 1.62
C GLU A 109 36.51 11.62 2.34
N ILE A 110 36.57 12.13 3.58
CA ILE A 110 35.37 12.53 4.33
C ILE A 110 34.63 13.67 3.62
N LEU A 111 35.38 14.64 3.07
CA LEU A 111 34.83 15.82 2.40
C LEU A 111 34.28 15.53 0.99
N LEU A 112 34.98 14.71 0.21
CA LEU A 112 34.70 14.48 -1.21
C LEU A 112 33.98 13.15 -1.51
N GLY A 113 33.93 12.24 -0.52
CA GLY A 113 33.49 10.86 -0.70
C GLY A 113 34.60 9.97 -1.31
N LYS A 114 34.52 8.66 -1.07
CA LYS A 114 35.45 7.69 -1.69
C LYS A 114 35.17 7.59 -3.20
N ARG A 115 36.22 7.73 -4.02
CA ARG A 115 36.12 7.52 -5.48
C ARG A 115 35.63 6.09 -5.75
N GLY A 116 34.39 5.94 -6.25
CA GLY A 116 33.82 4.66 -6.66
C GLY A 116 32.56 4.21 -5.90
N SER A 117 32.15 4.88 -4.81
CA SER A 117 30.82 4.63 -4.22
C SER A 117 29.80 5.56 -4.87
N SER A 118 29.06 5.03 -5.84
CA SER A 118 27.82 5.67 -6.32
C SER A 118 26.90 5.95 -5.13
N GLY A 119 26.56 7.22 -4.90
CA GLY A 119 25.74 7.70 -3.78
C GLY A 119 24.30 7.17 -3.81
N GLY A 120 24.11 5.96 -3.29
CA GLY A 120 22.83 5.44 -2.85
C GLY A 120 22.92 5.13 -1.37
N ASN A 121 22.01 5.69 -0.56
CA ASN A 121 21.77 5.22 0.80
C ASN A 121 21.27 3.77 0.70
N THR A 122 22.18 2.80 0.70
CA THR A 122 21.79 1.41 0.85
C THR A 122 21.50 1.15 2.32
N VAL A 123 20.62 0.20 2.60
CA VAL A 123 20.28 -0.20 3.97
C VAL A 123 21.51 -0.73 4.74
N LEU A 124 22.54 -1.18 4.01
CA LEU A 124 23.85 -1.56 4.52
C LEU A 124 24.61 -0.40 5.16
N ASP A 125 24.45 0.84 4.66
CA ASP A 125 25.21 2.02 5.11
C ASP A 125 24.65 2.66 6.39
N LEU A 126 23.52 2.17 6.89
CA LEU A 126 22.91 2.69 8.11
C LEU A 126 23.62 2.15 9.36
N PRO A 127 23.83 2.99 10.39
CA PRO A 127 24.38 2.53 11.66
C PRO A 127 23.38 1.64 12.41
N ASP A 128 23.86 0.83 13.34
CA ASP A 128 23.01 -0.09 14.12
C ASP A 128 21.95 0.65 14.94
N GLU A 129 22.23 1.87 15.39
CA GLU A 129 21.27 2.71 16.15
C GLU A 129 20.18 3.34 15.26
N ALA A 130 20.27 3.21 13.94
CA ALA A 130 19.27 3.79 13.03
C ALA A 130 17.90 3.18 13.28
N GLN A 131 16.92 4.02 13.61
CA GLN A 131 15.55 3.58 13.85
C GLN A 131 14.90 3.10 12.54
N VAL A 132 14.54 1.82 12.50
CA VAL A 132 13.91 1.17 11.34
C VAL A 132 12.39 1.13 11.50
N CYS A 133 11.89 0.75 12.68
CA CYS A 133 10.47 0.72 12.98
C CYS A 133 10.11 1.79 14.02
N SER A 134 9.44 2.86 13.59
CA SER A 134 9.02 3.93 14.50
C SER A 134 7.83 3.55 15.39
N CYS A 135 6.94 2.67 14.92
CA CYS A 135 5.77 2.25 15.70
C CYS A 135 6.14 1.45 16.95
N ASN A 136 7.19 0.63 16.87
CA ASN A 136 7.60 -0.29 17.92
C ASN A 136 9.03 0.00 18.42
N ASN A 137 9.59 1.16 18.05
CA ASN A 137 10.92 1.65 18.44
C ASN A 137 12.04 0.61 18.25
N VAL A 138 12.14 0.03 17.05
CA VAL A 138 13.14 -1.01 16.70
C VAL A 138 14.22 -0.43 15.81
N SER A 139 15.48 -0.63 16.18
CA SER A 139 16.66 -0.19 15.42
C SER A 139 17.14 -1.24 14.40
N LYS A 140 18.06 -0.85 13.50
CA LYS A 140 18.73 -1.78 12.59
C LYS A 140 19.49 -2.86 13.36
N GLY A 141 20.21 -2.46 14.41
CA GLY A 141 21.01 -3.35 15.25
C GLY A 141 20.15 -4.43 15.92
N ASP A 142 18.96 -4.08 16.41
CA ASP A 142 18.01 -5.05 16.99
C ASP A 142 17.60 -6.13 15.98
N ILE A 143 17.38 -5.73 14.72
CA ILE A 143 17.01 -6.63 13.63
C ILE A 143 18.20 -7.51 13.25
N CYS A 144 19.38 -6.93 13.00
CA CYS A 144 20.60 -7.65 12.66
C CYS A 144 20.98 -8.67 13.74
N LYS A 145 20.87 -8.28 15.02
CA LYS A 145 21.10 -9.16 16.17
C LYS A 145 20.13 -10.33 16.18
N ALA A 146 18.83 -10.07 16.02
CA ALA A 146 17.82 -11.12 15.97
C ALA A 146 18.03 -12.12 14.83
N ILE A 147 18.40 -11.63 13.64
CA ILE A 147 18.72 -12.45 12.47
C ILE A 147 19.88 -13.40 12.78
N LYS A 148 20.99 -12.87 13.34
CA LYS A 148 22.20 -13.65 13.63
C LYS A 148 21.99 -14.66 14.76
N GLU A 149 21.44 -14.22 15.89
CA GLU A 149 21.29 -15.05 17.09
C GLU A 149 20.25 -16.16 16.89
N LYS A 150 19.13 -15.85 16.22
CA LYS A 150 18.05 -16.81 16.01
C LYS A 150 18.07 -17.48 14.62
N LYS A 151 19.10 -17.19 13.82
CA LYS A 151 19.28 -17.73 12.44
C LYS A 151 18.03 -17.54 11.58
N LEU A 152 17.44 -16.35 11.62
CA LEU A 152 16.20 -16.06 10.91
C LEU A 152 16.50 -15.94 9.42
N THR A 153 15.81 -16.74 8.59
CA THR A 153 15.97 -16.72 7.13
C THR A 153 14.77 -16.14 6.40
N LYS A 154 13.66 -15.91 7.12
CA LYS A 154 12.39 -15.43 6.54
C LYS A 154 11.95 -14.13 7.18
N LEU A 155 11.39 -13.23 6.36
CA LEU A 155 10.85 -11.95 6.82
C LEU A 155 9.73 -12.13 7.85
N GLY A 156 8.91 -13.18 7.72
CA GLY A 156 7.85 -13.50 8.69
C GLY A 156 8.39 -13.73 10.10
N ASP A 157 9.53 -14.41 10.23
CA ASP A 157 10.15 -14.68 11.52
C ASP A 157 10.75 -13.41 12.12
N VAL A 158 11.35 -12.55 11.29
CA VAL A 158 11.84 -11.23 11.73
C VAL A 158 10.68 -10.36 12.24
N LYS A 159 9.54 -10.35 11.55
CA LYS A 159 8.33 -9.65 12.03
C LYS A 159 7.87 -10.17 13.39
N LYS A 160 7.82 -11.50 13.56
CA LYS A 160 7.38 -12.15 14.79
C LYS A 160 8.33 -11.90 15.97
N VAL A 161 9.64 -11.95 15.72
CA VAL A 161 10.67 -11.80 16.75
C VAL A 161 10.91 -10.34 17.13
N CYS A 162 11.03 -9.45 16.14
CA CYS A 162 11.36 -8.04 16.36
C CYS A 162 10.12 -7.16 16.52
N ASN A 163 8.91 -7.72 16.37
CA ASN A 163 7.65 -6.98 16.37
C ASN A 163 7.66 -5.81 15.36
N VAL A 164 8.22 -6.01 14.17
CA VAL A 164 8.30 -4.98 13.12
C VAL A 164 7.15 -5.12 12.13
N GLY A 165 6.59 -3.99 11.71
CA GLY A 165 5.50 -3.92 10.74
C GLY A 165 4.15 -4.49 11.20
N THR A 166 3.95 -4.61 12.51
CA THR A 166 2.67 -4.95 13.17
C THR A 166 1.77 -3.72 13.40
N GLY A 167 2.33 -2.51 13.30
CA GLY A 167 1.60 -1.23 13.31
C GLY A 167 1.25 -0.75 11.90
N CYS A 168 1.94 0.28 11.40
CA CYS A 168 1.65 0.88 10.10
C CYS A 168 2.23 0.11 8.88
N GLY A 169 3.07 -0.90 9.12
CA GLY A 169 3.72 -1.69 8.06
C GLY A 169 4.78 -0.94 7.22
N GLY A 170 5.01 0.36 7.46
CA GLY A 170 5.89 1.20 6.63
C GLY A 170 7.37 0.79 6.62
N CYS A 171 7.84 0.11 7.67
CA CYS A 171 9.23 -0.35 7.80
C CYS A 171 9.52 -1.67 7.07
N ILE A 172 8.49 -2.41 6.62
CA ILE A 172 8.66 -3.77 6.07
C ILE A 172 9.65 -3.87 4.90
N PRO A 173 9.65 -2.95 3.92
CA PRO A 173 10.65 -3.01 2.84
C PRO A 173 12.08 -2.91 3.36
N MET A 174 12.31 -2.00 4.30
CA MET A 174 13.64 -1.78 4.89
C MET A 174 14.08 -2.97 5.74
N VAL A 175 13.16 -3.61 6.47
CA VAL A 175 13.45 -4.85 7.22
C VAL A 175 13.83 -5.99 6.27
N LYS A 176 13.15 -6.11 5.12
CA LYS A 176 13.48 -7.09 4.07
C LYS A 176 14.90 -6.85 3.54
N ASP A 177 15.22 -5.60 3.19
CA ASP A 177 16.56 -5.23 2.71
C ASP A 177 17.65 -5.56 3.75
N ILE A 178 17.42 -5.33 5.06
CA ILE A 178 18.36 -5.72 6.14
C ILE A 178 18.54 -7.25 6.18
N LEU A 179 17.44 -7.99 6.12
CA LEU A 179 17.48 -9.46 6.16
C LEU A 179 18.27 -10.03 4.98
N GLU A 180 18.00 -9.56 3.76
CA GLU A 180 18.69 -10.00 2.55
C GLU A 180 20.19 -9.69 2.61
N ALA A 181 20.54 -8.48 3.06
CA ALA A 181 21.91 -8.06 3.28
C ALA A 181 22.67 -8.95 4.28
N GLU A 182 22.07 -9.26 5.42
CA GLU A 182 22.69 -10.08 6.47
C GLU A 182 22.83 -11.55 6.04
N LEU A 183 21.84 -12.10 5.34
CA LEU A 183 21.91 -13.46 4.79
C LEU A 183 22.98 -13.58 3.71
N ALA A 184 23.07 -12.60 2.80
CA ALA A 184 24.12 -12.54 1.80
C ALA A 184 25.52 -12.45 2.45
N ALA A 185 25.68 -11.63 3.49
CA ALA A 185 26.92 -11.53 4.25
C ALA A 185 27.29 -12.83 4.98
N ALA A 186 26.29 -13.62 5.40
CA ALA A 186 26.49 -14.93 6.02
C ALA A 186 26.69 -16.07 5.00
N GLY A 187 26.66 -15.80 3.69
CA GLY A 187 26.72 -16.83 2.65
C GLY A 187 25.50 -17.76 2.63
N ALA A 188 24.40 -17.35 3.26
CA ALA A 188 23.15 -18.08 3.30
C ALA A 188 22.24 -17.64 2.15
N GLU A 189 21.59 -18.60 1.47
CA GLU A 189 20.62 -18.27 0.44
C GLU A 189 19.35 -17.64 1.07
N VAL A 190 18.92 -16.52 0.47
CA VAL A 190 17.64 -15.90 0.81
C VAL A 190 16.52 -16.75 0.22
N ASP A 191 15.56 -17.15 1.06
CA ASP A 191 14.34 -17.83 0.60
C ASP A 191 13.51 -16.87 -0.28
N LYS A 192 13.47 -17.13 -1.59
CA LYS A 192 12.75 -16.32 -2.60
C LYS A 192 11.28 -16.73 -2.76
N SER A 193 10.80 -17.62 -1.90
CA SER A 193 9.43 -18.12 -1.95
C SER A 193 8.42 -17.01 -1.78
N LEU A 194 7.37 -17.05 -2.60
CA LEU A 194 6.27 -16.12 -2.49
C LEU A 194 5.56 -16.20 -1.13
N CYS A 195 5.31 -17.42 -0.63
CA CYS A 195 4.68 -17.70 0.65
C CYS A 195 4.85 -19.18 1.02
N GLU A 196 4.20 -19.65 2.09
CA GLU A 196 4.19 -21.09 2.44
C GLU A 196 3.58 -22.00 1.37
N HIS A 197 2.75 -21.44 0.48
CA HIS A 197 2.10 -22.21 -0.59
C HIS A 197 2.98 -22.41 -1.82
N PHE A 198 3.93 -21.51 -2.11
CA PHE A 198 4.76 -21.56 -3.32
C PHE A 198 6.24 -21.35 -3.01
N ALA A 199 7.09 -22.28 -3.46
CA ALA A 199 8.55 -22.17 -3.35
C ALA A 199 9.18 -21.22 -4.38
N TYR A 200 8.36 -20.70 -5.28
CA TYR A 200 8.77 -19.85 -6.38
C TYR A 200 8.56 -18.37 -6.02
N SER A 201 9.43 -17.53 -6.57
CA SER A 201 9.24 -16.09 -6.64
C SER A 201 8.09 -15.71 -7.56
N ARG A 202 7.65 -14.45 -7.47
CA ARG A 202 6.62 -13.91 -8.36
C ARG A 202 7.04 -13.94 -9.84
N GLN A 203 8.33 -13.71 -10.13
CA GLN A 203 8.90 -13.74 -11.47
C GLN A 203 8.90 -15.15 -12.07
N GLU A 204 9.32 -16.15 -11.28
CA GLU A 204 9.28 -17.55 -11.71
C GLU A 204 7.84 -18.00 -11.98
N LEU A 205 6.89 -17.64 -11.11
CA LEU A 205 5.48 -17.95 -11.33
C LEU A 205 4.90 -17.27 -12.57
N TYR A 206 5.30 -16.02 -12.84
CA TYR A 206 4.92 -15.35 -14.08
C TYR A 206 5.41 -16.13 -15.31
N GLN A 207 6.67 -16.57 -15.32
CA GLN A 207 7.25 -17.35 -16.41
C GLN A 207 6.59 -18.72 -16.56
N ILE A 208 6.35 -19.43 -15.45
CA ILE A 208 5.66 -20.72 -15.45
C ILE A 208 4.27 -20.58 -16.08
N ILE A 209 3.46 -19.62 -15.62
CA ILE A 209 2.10 -19.41 -16.15
C ILE A 209 2.15 -18.97 -17.62
N GLN A 210 3.14 -18.16 -18.00
CA GLN A 210 3.33 -17.75 -19.38
C GLN A 210 3.69 -18.93 -20.30
N VAL A 211 4.46 -19.91 -19.84
CA VAL A 211 4.87 -21.07 -20.66
C VAL A 211 3.77 -22.13 -20.69
N GLU A 212 3.24 -22.50 -19.53
CA GLU A 212 2.25 -23.57 -19.37
C GLU A 212 0.83 -23.13 -19.75
N GLN A 213 0.57 -21.82 -19.82
CA GLN A 213 -0.72 -21.23 -20.19
C GLN A 213 -1.88 -21.66 -19.26
N TYR A 214 -1.62 -21.80 -17.96
CA TYR A 214 -2.67 -22.10 -16.96
C TYR A 214 -3.80 -21.06 -16.96
N ALA A 215 -5.04 -21.53 -16.82
CA ALA A 215 -6.23 -20.69 -16.86
C ALA A 215 -6.76 -20.33 -15.47
N THR A 216 -6.48 -21.16 -14.47
CA THR A 216 -7.07 -21.07 -13.11
C THR A 216 -6.02 -21.11 -12.01
N PHE A 217 -6.36 -20.58 -10.83
CA PHE A 217 -5.47 -20.67 -9.67
C PHE A 217 -5.30 -22.10 -9.16
N ALA A 218 -6.38 -22.89 -9.23
CA ALA A 218 -6.38 -24.29 -8.80
C ALA A 218 -5.33 -25.12 -9.57
N GLU A 219 -5.21 -24.94 -10.89
CA GLU A 219 -4.20 -25.62 -11.71
C GLU A 219 -2.78 -25.27 -11.28
N VAL A 220 -2.50 -23.99 -11.05
CA VAL A 220 -1.19 -23.51 -10.62
C VAL A 220 -0.84 -24.06 -9.24
N LEU A 221 -1.79 -24.04 -8.31
CA LEU A 221 -1.60 -24.54 -6.95
C LEU A 221 -1.39 -26.05 -6.93
N ALA A 222 -2.17 -26.81 -7.71
CA ALA A 222 -2.05 -28.26 -7.80
C ALA A 222 -0.69 -28.71 -8.36
N LYS A 223 -0.19 -28.03 -9.40
CA LYS A 223 1.07 -28.42 -10.06
C LYS A 223 2.34 -27.81 -9.46
N HIS A 224 2.25 -26.62 -8.86
CA HIS A 224 3.41 -25.85 -8.41
C HIS A 224 3.37 -25.44 -6.93
N GLY A 225 2.32 -25.82 -6.18
CA GLY A 225 2.26 -25.61 -4.74
C GLY A 225 3.26 -26.49 -3.99
N ARG A 226 3.81 -26.01 -2.86
CA ARG A 226 4.76 -26.76 -2.01
C ARG A 226 4.16 -28.04 -1.43
N LYS A 227 2.86 -27.98 -1.14
CA LYS A 227 2.13 -28.99 -0.40
C LYS A 227 1.21 -29.79 -1.33
N GLN A 228 1.76 -30.35 -2.41
CA GLN A 228 0.99 -31.15 -3.39
C GLN A 228 0.25 -32.34 -2.77
N GLN A 229 0.62 -32.74 -1.54
CA GLN A 229 0.07 -33.87 -0.79
C GLN A 229 -0.64 -33.44 0.52
N ASP A 230 -0.70 -32.14 0.85
CA ASP A 230 -1.48 -31.66 2.00
C ASP A 230 -2.91 -31.38 1.52
N PRO A 231 -3.93 -32.07 2.07
CA PRO A 231 -5.33 -31.84 1.69
C PRO A 231 -5.83 -30.41 1.96
N ARG A 232 -5.07 -29.58 2.70
CA ARG A 232 -5.51 -28.27 3.22
C ARG A 232 -4.65 -27.09 2.73
N SER A 233 -4.40 -27.00 1.43
CA SER A 233 -3.73 -25.84 0.80
C SER A 233 -4.70 -25.14 -0.16
N TYR A 234 -5.22 -23.98 0.24
CA TYR A 234 -6.18 -23.16 -0.50
C TYR A 234 -5.57 -21.83 -0.97
N GLY A 235 -4.29 -21.60 -0.64
CA GLY A 235 -3.60 -20.33 -0.84
C GLY A 235 -3.92 -19.31 0.26
N CYS A 236 -3.37 -18.11 0.13
CA CYS A 236 -3.48 -17.05 1.13
C CYS A 236 -3.62 -15.66 0.50
N GLU A 237 -3.75 -14.63 1.34
CA GLU A 237 -3.79 -13.20 1.01
C GLU A 237 -2.51 -12.68 0.33
N ILE A 238 -1.47 -13.51 0.22
CA ILE A 238 -0.25 -13.21 -0.52
C ILE A 238 -0.30 -13.79 -1.93
N CYS A 239 -0.49 -15.11 -2.07
CA CYS A 239 -0.42 -15.76 -3.37
C CYS A 239 -1.65 -15.52 -4.23
N LYS A 240 -2.87 -15.46 -3.65
CA LYS A 240 -4.10 -15.24 -4.42
C LYS A 240 -4.09 -13.92 -5.22
N PRO A 241 -3.85 -12.74 -4.61
CA PRO A 241 -3.74 -11.49 -5.38
C PRO A 241 -2.55 -11.48 -6.34
N THR A 242 -1.48 -12.21 -6.03
CA THR A 242 -0.32 -12.33 -6.92
C THR A 242 -0.69 -13.07 -8.20
N MET A 243 -1.43 -14.17 -8.07
CA MET A 243 -1.92 -14.96 -9.21
C MET A 243 -2.94 -14.15 -10.02
N ALA A 244 -3.88 -13.48 -9.36
CA ALA A 244 -4.80 -12.54 -10.02
C ALA A 244 -4.06 -11.50 -10.87
N SER A 245 -3.00 -10.89 -10.32
CA SER A 245 -2.18 -9.91 -11.04
C SER A 245 -1.45 -10.53 -12.23
N ILE A 246 -0.89 -11.73 -12.11
CA ILE A 246 -0.21 -12.43 -13.20
C ILE A 246 -1.21 -12.79 -14.31
N PHE A 247 -2.34 -13.42 -13.97
CA PHE A 247 -3.37 -13.78 -14.95
C PHE A 247 -3.89 -12.56 -15.70
N ALA A 248 -4.17 -11.45 -15.00
CA ALA A 248 -4.63 -10.23 -15.66
C ALA A 248 -3.57 -9.63 -16.60
N SER A 249 -2.28 -9.76 -16.27
CA SER A 249 -1.17 -9.24 -17.08
C SER A 249 -0.86 -10.11 -18.32
N LEU A 250 -1.23 -11.39 -18.30
CA LEU A 250 -1.01 -12.33 -19.41
C LEU A 250 -2.24 -12.49 -20.30
N GLN A 251 -3.44 -12.53 -19.71
CA GLN A 251 -4.66 -12.96 -20.40
C GLN A 251 -5.71 -11.85 -20.56
N ASN A 252 -5.65 -10.79 -19.74
CA ASN A 252 -6.55 -9.62 -19.77
C ASN A 252 -8.07 -9.91 -19.71
N GLY A 253 -8.47 -11.08 -19.23
CA GLY A 253 -9.89 -11.39 -18.99
C GLY A 253 -10.46 -10.64 -17.78
N HIS A 254 -11.78 -10.44 -17.74
CA HIS A 254 -12.47 -9.76 -16.65
C HIS A 254 -12.10 -10.36 -15.28
N ILE A 255 -11.69 -9.52 -14.33
CA ILE A 255 -11.06 -9.96 -13.07
C ILE A 255 -12.03 -10.63 -12.08
N LEU A 256 -13.34 -10.50 -12.31
CA LEU A 256 -14.40 -11.15 -11.52
C LEU A 256 -15.01 -12.40 -12.20
N LYS A 257 -14.50 -12.81 -13.37
CA LYS A 257 -15.06 -13.96 -14.09
C LYS A 257 -14.52 -15.27 -13.52
N GLY A 258 -15.41 -16.24 -13.29
CA GLY A 258 -15.05 -17.57 -12.81
C GLY A 258 -14.41 -17.55 -11.42
N ASP A 259 -13.33 -18.31 -11.22
CA ASP A 259 -12.60 -18.42 -9.96
C ASP A 259 -11.80 -17.16 -9.57
N ARG A 260 -11.70 -16.18 -10.47
CA ARG A 260 -10.84 -15.00 -10.30
C ARG A 260 -11.34 -14.02 -9.24
N ALA A 261 -12.65 -13.96 -9.01
CA ALA A 261 -13.23 -13.05 -8.01
C ALA A 261 -12.69 -13.33 -6.60
N ALA A 262 -12.55 -14.62 -6.25
CA ALA A 262 -12.00 -15.09 -4.98
C ALA A 262 -10.49 -14.81 -4.82
N LEU A 263 -9.79 -14.50 -5.91
CA LEU A 263 -8.36 -14.18 -5.90
C LEU A 263 -8.09 -12.70 -5.61
N GLN A 264 -9.08 -11.83 -5.86
CA GLN A 264 -8.91 -10.39 -5.75
C GLN A 264 -8.82 -9.94 -4.30
N ASP A 265 -8.04 -8.88 -4.07
CA ASP A 265 -8.21 -8.11 -2.85
C ASP A 265 -9.54 -7.35 -2.90
N SER A 266 -9.97 -6.81 -1.76
CA SER A 266 -11.29 -6.19 -1.62
C SER A 266 -11.52 -5.01 -2.56
N ASN A 267 -10.46 -4.30 -2.96
CA ASN A 267 -10.59 -3.17 -3.85
C ASN A 267 -10.87 -3.64 -5.29
N ASP A 268 -10.11 -4.64 -5.76
CA ASP A 268 -10.32 -5.24 -7.08
C ASP A 268 -11.59 -6.13 -7.10
N ARG A 269 -11.99 -6.76 -5.98
CA ARG A 269 -13.23 -7.58 -5.88
C ARG A 269 -14.50 -6.75 -6.08
N PHE A 270 -14.54 -5.53 -5.56
CA PHE A 270 -15.69 -4.62 -5.71
C PHE A 270 -15.46 -3.48 -6.68
N LEU A 271 -14.36 -3.51 -7.43
CA LEU A 271 -14.03 -2.49 -8.42
C LEU A 271 -14.13 -1.05 -7.87
N ALA A 272 -13.79 -0.85 -6.59
CA ALA A 272 -13.94 0.40 -5.86
C ALA A 272 -12.99 0.47 -4.66
N ASN A 273 -12.60 1.67 -4.23
CA ASN A 273 -11.67 1.82 -3.10
C ASN A 273 -12.41 1.73 -1.78
N LEU A 274 -12.11 0.71 -0.97
CA LEU A 274 -12.60 0.59 0.39
C LEU A 274 -12.04 1.73 1.27
N GLN A 275 -12.92 2.43 1.99
CA GLN A 275 -12.60 3.55 2.87
C GLN A 275 -12.59 3.11 4.33
N LYS A 276 -12.09 3.99 5.22
CA LYS A 276 -12.04 3.74 6.66
C LYS A 276 -13.43 3.45 7.27
N SER A 277 -14.50 3.97 6.69
CA SER A 277 -15.87 3.72 7.12
C SER A 277 -16.48 2.40 6.60
N GLY A 278 -15.72 1.57 5.87
CA GLY A 278 -16.28 0.38 5.20
C GLY A 278 -17.05 0.70 3.90
N GLN A 279 -17.35 1.97 3.65
CA GLN A 279 -17.92 2.46 2.39
C GLN A 279 -16.85 2.55 1.29
N PHE A 280 -17.28 2.87 0.06
CA PHE A 280 -16.43 2.89 -1.12
C PHE A 280 -16.27 4.29 -1.73
N SER A 281 -15.20 4.46 -2.51
CA SER A 281 -15.01 5.62 -3.40
C SER A 281 -15.12 5.25 -4.88
N VAL A 282 -15.74 6.16 -5.63
CA VAL A 282 -16.00 6.06 -7.07
C VAL A 282 -15.22 7.17 -7.78
N VAL A 283 -14.36 6.76 -8.70
CA VAL A 283 -13.50 7.69 -9.48
C VAL A 283 -13.64 7.37 -10.97
N PRO A 284 -14.50 8.10 -11.70
CA PRO A 284 -14.61 7.98 -13.14
C PRO A 284 -13.32 8.42 -13.84
N ARG A 285 -13.07 7.88 -15.03
CA ARG A 285 -11.94 8.28 -15.87
C ARG A 285 -12.17 9.68 -16.45
N VAL A 286 -11.17 10.53 -16.32
CA VAL A 286 -11.12 11.87 -16.95
C VAL A 286 -9.74 12.00 -17.59
N ALA A 287 -9.61 11.48 -18.82
CA ALA A 287 -8.31 11.33 -19.47
C ALA A 287 -7.63 12.69 -19.67
N GLY A 288 -6.36 12.80 -19.26
CA GLY A 288 -5.61 14.06 -19.35
C GLY A 288 -6.18 15.20 -18.50
N GLY A 289 -7.21 14.95 -17.67
CA GLY A 289 -7.93 15.99 -16.93
C GLY A 289 -8.95 16.78 -17.76
N GLU A 290 -9.25 16.36 -18.99
CA GLU A 290 -10.20 17.05 -19.87
C GLU A 290 -11.63 16.51 -19.69
N ILE A 291 -12.57 17.40 -19.39
CA ILE A 291 -13.97 17.05 -19.10
C ILE A 291 -14.93 18.07 -19.72
N THR A 292 -16.04 17.58 -20.29
CA THR A 292 -17.10 18.44 -20.83
C THR A 292 -18.00 18.98 -19.71
N PRO A 293 -18.66 20.15 -19.90
CA PRO A 293 -19.63 20.67 -18.94
C PRO A 293 -20.74 19.66 -18.60
N ASP A 294 -21.28 18.95 -19.59
CA ASP A 294 -22.35 17.95 -19.36
C ASP A 294 -21.88 16.80 -18.48
N LYS A 295 -20.69 16.28 -18.73
CA LYS A 295 -20.08 15.23 -17.88
C LYS A 295 -19.84 15.74 -16.46
N LEU A 296 -19.41 16.99 -16.30
CA LEU A 296 -19.23 17.60 -14.99
C LEU A 296 -20.56 17.75 -14.23
N ILE A 297 -21.65 18.10 -14.92
CA ILE A 297 -23.01 18.16 -14.35
C ILE A 297 -23.45 16.77 -13.87
N VAL A 298 -23.23 15.72 -14.67
CA VAL A 298 -23.57 14.34 -14.28
C VAL A 298 -22.84 13.91 -13.01
N LEU A 299 -21.54 14.23 -12.86
CA LEU A 299 -20.82 13.96 -11.61
C LEU A 299 -21.49 14.63 -10.40
N GLY A 300 -21.96 15.87 -10.56
CA GLY A 300 -22.71 16.58 -9.53
C GLY A 300 -24.09 15.97 -9.24
N GLN A 301 -24.78 15.47 -10.25
CA GLN A 301 -26.07 14.79 -10.10
C GLN A 301 -25.94 13.46 -9.36
N VAL A 302 -24.94 12.64 -9.73
CA VAL A 302 -24.61 11.40 -9.03
C VAL A 302 -24.26 11.69 -7.58
N ALA A 303 -23.37 12.66 -7.33
CA ALA A 303 -22.98 13.02 -5.97
C ALA A 303 -24.17 13.44 -5.11
N LYS A 304 -25.09 14.26 -5.65
CA LYS A 304 -26.31 14.68 -4.94
C LYS A 304 -27.27 13.52 -4.69
N LYS A 305 -27.47 12.63 -5.67
CA LYS A 305 -28.42 11.51 -5.56
C LYS A 305 -28.04 10.53 -4.46
N PHE A 306 -26.74 10.22 -4.35
CA PHE A 306 -26.22 9.23 -3.40
C PHE A 306 -25.55 9.87 -2.16
N ASP A 307 -25.74 11.17 -1.95
CA ASP A 307 -25.21 11.91 -0.79
C ASP A 307 -23.68 11.77 -0.59
N LEU A 308 -22.93 11.82 -1.71
CA LEU A 308 -21.49 11.52 -1.75
C LEU A 308 -20.63 12.76 -1.49
N TYR A 309 -19.58 12.59 -0.69
CA TYR A 309 -18.52 13.59 -0.52
C TYR A 309 -17.70 13.71 -1.81
N THR A 310 -17.36 14.93 -2.22
CA THR A 310 -16.71 15.20 -3.52
C THR A 310 -15.38 15.91 -3.35
N LYS A 311 -14.35 15.43 -4.07
CA LYS A 311 -13.01 16.03 -4.03
C LYS A 311 -12.30 16.00 -5.37
N ILE A 312 -11.78 17.16 -5.78
CA ILE A 312 -10.82 17.25 -6.88
C ILE A 312 -9.46 16.69 -6.40
N THR A 313 -8.94 15.74 -7.17
CA THR A 313 -7.70 15.00 -6.88
C THR A 313 -6.50 15.62 -7.61
N GLY A 314 -5.29 15.37 -7.11
CA GLY A 314 -4.05 15.77 -7.79
C GLY A 314 -3.80 15.11 -9.15
N GLY A 315 -4.63 14.13 -9.54
CA GLY A 315 -4.65 13.51 -10.86
C GLY A 315 -5.63 14.14 -11.84
N GLN A 316 -6.15 15.34 -11.56
CA GLN A 316 -7.13 16.05 -12.41
C GLN A 316 -8.45 15.27 -12.60
N ARG A 317 -8.93 14.63 -11.53
CA ARG A 317 -10.20 13.88 -11.49
C ARG A 317 -11.05 14.27 -10.30
N VAL A 318 -12.34 13.96 -10.35
CA VAL A 318 -13.26 14.05 -9.22
C VAL A 318 -13.39 12.68 -8.56
N ASP A 319 -13.21 12.63 -7.25
CA ASP A 319 -13.40 11.45 -6.41
C ASP A 319 -14.69 11.63 -5.59
N LEU A 320 -15.53 10.61 -5.59
CA LEU A 320 -16.83 10.57 -4.92
C LEU A 320 -16.76 9.53 -3.81
N PHE A 321 -16.95 9.91 -2.54
CA PHE A 321 -16.78 9.04 -1.38
C PHE A 321 -18.09 8.82 -0.64
N GLY A 322 -18.20 7.66 0.02
CA GLY A 322 -19.36 7.30 0.86
C GLY A 322 -20.37 6.42 0.15
N ALA A 323 -20.03 5.86 -1.02
CA ALA A 323 -20.90 4.94 -1.73
C ALA A 323 -21.04 3.63 -0.95
N GLN A 324 -22.26 3.14 -0.77
CA GLN A 324 -22.49 1.80 -0.23
C GLN A 324 -22.19 0.74 -1.29
N LYS A 325 -21.82 -0.47 -0.88
CA LYS A 325 -21.49 -1.58 -1.79
C LYS A 325 -22.60 -1.84 -2.80
N GLN A 326 -23.85 -1.89 -2.31
CA GLN A 326 -25.05 -2.15 -3.10
C GLN A 326 -25.42 -1.02 -4.07
N ASP A 327 -24.96 0.22 -3.81
CA ASP A 327 -25.26 1.37 -4.67
C ASP A 327 -24.29 1.49 -5.85
N LEU A 328 -23.14 0.81 -5.79
CA LEU A 328 -22.09 0.92 -6.81
C LEU A 328 -22.60 0.62 -8.23
N PRO A 329 -23.38 -0.46 -8.50
CA PRO A 329 -23.88 -0.72 -9.85
C PRO A 329 -24.78 0.40 -10.39
N GLU A 330 -25.62 1.01 -9.56
CA GLU A 330 -26.50 2.09 -10.00
C GLU A 330 -25.73 3.39 -10.25
N ILE A 331 -24.78 3.72 -9.37
CA ILE A 331 -23.85 4.84 -9.56
C ILE A 331 -23.11 4.69 -10.89
N TRP A 332 -22.53 3.52 -11.15
CA TRP A 332 -21.78 3.27 -12.37
C TRP A 332 -22.66 3.20 -13.61
N LYS A 333 -23.91 2.75 -13.51
CA LYS A 333 -24.87 2.84 -14.62
C LYS A 333 -25.07 4.28 -15.07
N MET A 334 -25.37 5.20 -14.14
CA MET A 334 -25.51 6.64 -14.46
C MET A 334 -24.25 7.24 -15.11
N LEU A 335 -23.07 6.84 -14.61
CA LEU A 335 -21.79 7.32 -15.14
C LEU A 335 -21.50 6.76 -16.54
N VAL A 336 -21.73 5.46 -16.76
CA VAL A 336 -21.50 4.80 -18.05
C VAL A 336 -22.49 5.31 -19.11
N ASP A 337 -23.76 5.53 -18.74
CA ASP A 337 -24.77 6.11 -19.62
C ASP A 337 -24.36 7.53 -20.09
N ALA A 338 -23.64 8.28 -19.24
CA ALA A 338 -23.05 9.58 -19.59
C ALA A 338 -21.69 9.48 -20.33
N GLY A 339 -21.23 8.26 -20.65
CA GLY A 339 -20.00 8.01 -21.39
C GLY A 339 -18.73 8.08 -20.55
N PHE A 340 -18.80 7.82 -19.24
CA PHE A 340 -17.62 7.58 -18.41
C PHE A 340 -17.17 6.12 -18.47
N GLU A 341 -15.88 5.91 -18.24
CA GLU A 341 -15.28 4.59 -17.99
C GLU A 341 -14.72 4.51 -16.57
N SER A 342 -14.39 3.30 -16.11
CA SER A 342 -13.67 3.10 -14.85
C SER A 342 -12.32 3.85 -14.86
N GLY A 343 -12.10 4.68 -13.84
CA GLY A 343 -10.80 5.31 -13.59
C GLY A 343 -9.79 4.37 -12.93
N HIS A 344 -10.17 3.11 -12.65
CA HIS A 344 -9.33 2.07 -12.02
C HIS A 344 -8.60 2.57 -10.76
N ALA A 345 -9.25 3.48 -10.01
CA ALA A 345 -8.68 4.06 -8.81
C ALA A 345 -8.54 3.04 -7.67
N TYR A 346 -9.14 1.86 -7.79
CA TYR A 346 -9.06 0.74 -6.86
C TYR A 346 -7.86 -0.15 -7.11
N GLY A 347 -7.68 -0.59 -8.36
CA GLY A 347 -6.73 -1.67 -8.63
C GLY A 347 -5.27 -1.25 -8.75
N LYS A 348 -4.40 -2.25 -8.85
CA LYS A 348 -2.98 -2.10 -9.23
C LYS A 348 -2.89 -1.99 -10.76
N ALA A 349 -3.26 -0.82 -11.26
CA ALA A 349 -3.30 -0.48 -12.68
C ALA A 349 -2.83 0.96 -12.93
N LEU A 350 -2.83 1.37 -14.20
CA LEU A 350 -2.74 2.79 -14.55
C LEU A 350 -3.89 3.57 -13.91
N ARG A 351 -3.54 4.57 -13.10
CA ARG A 351 -4.52 5.44 -12.42
C ARG A 351 -4.89 6.65 -13.26
N THR A 352 -3.91 7.36 -13.82
CA THR A 352 -4.12 8.60 -14.58
C THR A 352 -2.83 8.99 -15.29
N VAL A 353 -2.96 9.73 -16.39
CA VAL A 353 -1.86 10.48 -17.00
C VAL A 353 -2.20 11.96 -16.87
N LYS A 354 -1.54 12.64 -15.93
CA LYS A 354 -1.75 14.08 -15.68
C LYS A 354 -1.21 14.87 -16.87
N SER A 355 -1.94 15.89 -17.32
CA SER A 355 -1.47 16.79 -18.39
C SER A 355 -1.34 18.23 -17.89
N CYS A 356 -0.58 19.06 -18.60
CA CYS A 356 -0.84 20.50 -18.59
C CYS A 356 -1.54 20.90 -19.88
N VAL A 357 -2.00 22.15 -19.96
CA VAL A 357 -2.78 22.66 -21.10
C VAL A 357 -1.99 22.81 -22.41
N GLY A 358 -0.69 22.49 -22.42
CA GLY A 358 0.12 22.34 -23.63
C GLY A 358 0.12 23.54 -24.58
N THR A 359 0.38 23.28 -25.86
CA THR A 359 0.24 24.24 -26.97
C THR A 359 -1.20 24.70 -27.19
N THR A 360 -2.19 23.98 -26.66
CA THR A 360 -3.61 24.32 -26.78
C THR A 360 -3.92 25.68 -26.15
N TRP A 361 -3.32 25.99 -24.99
CA TRP A 361 -3.62 27.22 -24.26
C TRP A 361 -2.39 27.93 -23.67
N CYS A 362 -1.32 27.21 -23.34
CA CYS A 362 -0.16 27.82 -22.68
C CYS A 362 0.78 28.44 -23.71
N ARG A 363 1.10 29.72 -23.55
CA ARG A 363 2.10 30.43 -24.38
C ARG A 363 3.52 29.83 -24.34
N TYR A 364 3.77 28.91 -23.42
CA TYR A 364 5.05 28.20 -23.28
C TYR A 364 4.97 26.74 -23.74
N GLY A 365 3.81 26.28 -24.21
CA GLY A 365 3.66 24.93 -24.73
C GLY A 365 4.51 24.76 -25.99
N GLN A 366 5.37 23.74 -25.98
CA GLN A 366 6.21 23.36 -27.12
C GLN A 366 5.57 22.24 -27.93
N GLN A 367 4.79 21.36 -27.29
CA GLN A 367 4.04 20.28 -27.93
C GLN A 367 2.64 20.14 -27.30
N ASP A 368 1.76 19.39 -27.99
CA ASP A 368 0.44 19.03 -27.47
C ASP A 368 0.58 18.00 -26.34
N SER A 369 0.55 18.49 -25.09
CA SER A 369 0.56 17.60 -23.92
C SER A 369 -0.80 17.03 -23.57
N VAL A 370 -1.90 17.68 -23.95
CA VAL A 370 -3.26 17.24 -23.59
C VAL A 370 -3.62 16.04 -24.44
N GLY A 371 -3.52 16.17 -25.77
CA GLY A 371 -3.80 15.08 -26.70
C GLY A 371 -2.90 13.89 -26.47
N PHE A 372 -1.60 14.12 -26.20
CA PHE A 372 -0.69 13.01 -25.93
C PHE A 372 -0.95 12.35 -24.57
N ALA A 373 -1.30 13.09 -23.51
CA ALA A 373 -1.71 12.50 -22.23
C ALA A 373 -2.98 11.65 -22.37
N ILE A 374 -3.99 12.15 -23.10
CA ILE A 374 -5.23 11.40 -23.38
C ILE A 374 -4.90 10.11 -24.14
N PHE A 375 -4.05 10.19 -25.16
CA PHE A 375 -3.60 9.02 -25.91
C PHE A 375 -2.93 7.99 -25.00
N LEU A 376 -1.97 8.38 -24.16
CA LEU A 376 -1.28 7.46 -23.25
C LEU A 376 -2.20 6.90 -22.16
N GLU A 377 -3.09 7.72 -21.61
CA GLU A 377 -4.06 7.27 -20.61
C GLU A 377 -5.02 6.24 -21.18
N ASN A 378 -5.49 6.46 -22.41
CA ASN A 378 -6.34 5.53 -23.11
C ASN A 378 -5.58 4.29 -23.56
N ARG A 379 -4.34 4.42 -24.02
CA ARG A 379 -3.53 3.26 -24.40
C ARG A 379 -3.33 2.32 -23.22
N TYR A 380 -2.93 2.84 -22.06
CA TYR A 380 -2.56 2.00 -20.91
C TYR A 380 -3.71 1.76 -19.93
N ARG A 381 -4.96 2.09 -20.30
CA ARG A 381 -6.12 1.87 -19.43
C ARG A 381 -6.38 0.38 -19.21
N GLY A 382 -6.76 0.02 -17.98
CA GLY A 382 -7.04 -1.36 -17.61
C GLY A 382 -5.82 -2.26 -17.38
N ILE A 383 -4.63 -1.88 -17.85
CA ILE A 383 -3.42 -2.69 -17.66
C ILE A 383 -3.16 -2.89 -16.17
N ARG A 384 -3.21 -4.15 -15.74
CA ARG A 384 -2.79 -4.57 -14.40
C ARG A 384 -1.27 -4.69 -14.35
N SER A 385 -0.72 -4.34 -13.19
CA SER A 385 0.72 -4.34 -12.96
C SER A 385 1.03 -4.68 -11.50
N PRO A 386 2.27 -5.05 -11.17
CA PRO A 386 2.66 -5.44 -9.81
C PRO A 386 2.28 -4.39 -8.75
N HIS A 387 2.29 -3.11 -9.12
CA HIS A 387 1.74 -2.02 -8.33
C HIS A 387 1.07 -0.97 -9.23
N LYS A 388 0.29 -0.04 -8.65
CA LYS A 388 -0.34 1.09 -9.36
C LYS A 388 0.69 1.95 -10.10
N LEU A 389 0.31 2.41 -11.30
CA LEU A 389 1.10 3.29 -12.18
C LEU A 389 0.43 4.66 -12.33
N LYS A 390 1.24 5.70 -12.47
CA LYS A 390 0.82 7.05 -12.83
C LYS A 390 1.71 7.56 -13.96
N GLY A 391 1.09 8.27 -14.90
CA GLY A 391 1.78 8.98 -15.98
C GLY A 391 1.72 10.49 -15.80
N GLY A 392 2.54 11.21 -16.56
CA GLY A 392 2.39 12.66 -16.74
C GLY A 392 2.97 13.14 -18.06
N VAL A 393 2.30 14.08 -18.73
CA VAL A 393 2.80 14.72 -19.95
C VAL A 393 2.80 16.23 -19.75
N SER A 394 3.98 16.84 -19.81
CA SER A 394 4.15 18.29 -19.74
C SER A 394 4.50 18.84 -21.10
N GLY A 395 3.79 19.88 -21.53
CA GLY A 395 4.03 20.56 -22.79
C GLY A 395 5.30 21.42 -22.83
N CYS A 396 6.04 21.55 -21.72
CA CYS A 396 7.38 22.15 -21.70
C CYS A 396 8.11 21.83 -20.38
N THR A 397 9.36 22.31 -20.26
CA THR A 397 10.25 22.12 -19.10
C THR A 397 9.77 22.73 -17.80
N ARG A 398 8.72 23.57 -17.82
CA ARG A 398 8.05 24.07 -16.60
C ARG A 398 7.28 23.00 -15.84
N GLU A 399 7.02 21.87 -16.51
CA GLU A 399 6.70 20.62 -15.84
C GLU A 399 5.40 20.64 -15.00
N CYS A 400 4.39 21.42 -15.40
CA CYS A 400 3.14 21.57 -14.62
C CYS A 400 2.37 20.25 -14.40
N ALA A 401 2.66 19.19 -15.15
CA ALA A 401 2.08 17.87 -14.95
C ALA A 401 2.81 17.00 -13.91
N GLU A 402 3.93 17.48 -13.33
CA GLU A 402 4.76 16.74 -12.38
C GLU A 402 5.24 15.39 -12.94
N ALA A 403 5.46 15.30 -14.26
CA ALA A 403 5.93 14.14 -15.01
C ALA A 403 7.14 13.41 -14.37
N ARG A 404 8.09 14.14 -13.76
CA ARG A 404 9.26 13.57 -13.08
C ARG A 404 8.93 12.96 -11.73
N SER A 405 7.71 13.09 -11.21
CA SER A 405 7.26 12.45 -9.96
C SER A 405 6.41 11.20 -10.20
N LYS A 406 6.23 10.80 -11.47
CA LYS A 406 5.33 9.73 -11.90
C LYS A 406 6.12 8.49 -12.32
N ASP A 407 5.44 7.35 -12.38
CA ASP A 407 6.06 6.07 -12.76
C ASP A 407 6.59 6.15 -14.20
N PHE A 408 5.93 6.90 -15.09
CA PHE A 408 6.50 7.39 -16.35
C PHE A 408 6.08 8.84 -16.63
N GLY A 409 6.93 9.59 -17.34
CA GLY A 409 6.70 11.00 -17.64
C GLY A 409 7.25 11.41 -19.00
N CYS A 410 6.58 12.33 -19.67
CA CYS A 410 7.01 12.92 -20.93
C CYS A 410 7.08 14.45 -20.79
N ILE A 411 8.21 15.05 -21.11
CA ILE A 411 8.40 16.50 -21.09
C ILE A 411 8.76 16.94 -22.49
N ALA A 412 7.90 17.75 -23.09
CA ALA A 412 8.07 18.24 -24.44
C ALA A 412 9.28 19.17 -24.58
N THR A 413 9.94 19.02 -25.73
CA THR A 413 10.97 19.90 -26.28
C THR A 413 10.53 20.37 -27.67
N ASP A 414 11.32 21.24 -28.29
CA ASP A 414 11.12 21.62 -29.70
C ASP A 414 11.38 20.46 -30.68
N GLN A 415 12.16 19.44 -30.25
CA GLN A 415 12.53 18.29 -31.07
C GLN A 415 11.71 17.01 -30.79
N GLY A 416 10.89 17.00 -29.75
CA GLY A 416 10.07 15.84 -29.38
C GLY A 416 9.75 15.81 -27.89
N TYR A 417 10.04 14.70 -27.23
CA TYR A 417 9.85 14.53 -25.79
C TYR A 417 11.07 13.90 -25.10
N ASN A 418 11.42 14.43 -23.94
CA ASN A 418 12.24 13.75 -22.96
C ASN A 418 11.36 12.77 -22.15
N VAL A 419 11.74 11.49 -22.17
CA VAL A 419 11.01 10.40 -21.51
C VAL A 419 11.69 10.08 -20.18
N TYR A 420 10.93 10.08 -19.09
CA TYR A 420 11.41 9.76 -17.74
C TYR A 420 10.67 8.54 -17.19
N VAL A 421 11.36 7.70 -16.43
CA VAL A 421 10.80 6.46 -15.85
C VAL A 421 11.22 6.21 -14.40
N GLY A 422 10.42 5.41 -13.69
CA GLY A 422 10.72 4.96 -12.33
C GLY A 422 10.54 6.04 -11.26
N GLY A 423 9.73 7.07 -11.49
CA GLY A 423 9.42 8.06 -10.44
C GLY A 423 8.25 7.62 -9.56
N ASN A 424 8.13 8.22 -8.38
CA ASN A 424 6.93 8.09 -7.57
C ASN A 424 6.77 9.23 -6.56
N GLY A 425 5.51 9.59 -6.27
CA GLY A 425 5.13 10.15 -4.98
C GLY A 425 4.91 9.07 -3.92
N GLY A 426 4.67 9.48 -2.67
CA GLY A 426 4.37 8.60 -1.53
C GLY A 426 5.32 8.81 -0.35
N THR A 427 5.45 7.81 0.51
CA THR A 427 6.28 7.86 1.74
C THR A 427 7.74 8.20 1.46
N ASN A 428 8.31 7.60 0.41
CA ASN A 428 9.65 7.89 -0.08
C ASN A 428 9.52 8.42 -1.52
N PRO A 429 9.33 9.74 -1.71
CA PRO A 429 9.23 10.31 -3.04
C PRO A 429 10.55 10.16 -3.79
N ARG A 430 10.48 9.83 -5.09
CA ARG A 430 11.65 9.61 -5.95
C ARG A 430 11.39 10.22 -7.31
N HIS A 431 12.33 11.04 -7.79
CA HIS A 431 12.24 11.58 -9.13
C HIS A 431 12.56 10.51 -10.18
N ALA A 432 11.77 10.46 -11.24
CA ALA A 432 11.99 9.63 -12.40
C ALA A 432 13.33 9.97 -13.07
N THR A 433 13.97 8.94 -13.60
CA THR A 433 15.26 9.01 -14.29
C THR A 433 15.02 9.18 -15.78
N LEU A 434 15.82 10.01 -16.45
CA LEU A 434 15.75 10.21 -17.89
C LEU A 434 16.07 8.88 -18.62
N LEU A 435 15.15 8.40 -19.44
CA LEU A 435 15.31 7.21 -20.28
C LEU A 435 15.88 7.59 -21.65
N ALA A 436 15.22 8.51 -22.34
CA ALA A 436 15.58 9.00 -23.67
C ALA A 436 15.26 10.50 -23.80
N SER A 437 16.03 11.20 -24.62
CA SER A 437 15.86 12.63 -24.87
C SER A 437 15.40 12.90 -26.29
N ASP A 438 14.59 13.95 -26.46
CA ASP A 438 14.22 14.52 -27.77
C ASP A 438 13.69 13.48 -28.78
N VAL A 439 12.90 12.52 -28.29
CA VAL A 439 12.36 11.45 -29.15
C VAL A 439 10.96 11.80 -29.68
N PRO A 440 10.65 11.42 -30.93
CA PRO A 440 9.32 11.63 -31.50
C PRO A 440 8.29 10.76 -30.77
N GLN A 441 7.02 11.19 -30.80
CA GLN A 441 5.91 10.57 -30.08
C GLN A 441 5.80 9.06 -30.31
N GLU A 442 5.97 8.59 -31.54
CA GLU A 442 5.91 7.17 -31.88
C GLU A 442 6.96 6.34 -31.13
N LEU A 443 8.16 6.89 -30.97
CA LEU A 443 9.26 6.23 -30.29
C LEU A 443 9.08 6.27 -28.76
N VAL A 444 8.48 7.35 -28.23
CA VAL A 444 8.05 7.41 -26.82
C VAL A 444 7.13 6.22 -26.50
N VAL A 445 6.12 5.98 -27.35
CA VAL A 445 5.15 4.90 -27.14
C VAL A 445 5.85 3.54 -27.14
N LYS A 446 6.76 3.27 -28.09
CA LYS A 446 7.54 2.03 -28.11
C LYS A 446 8.35 1.83 -26.83
N TYR A 447 9.05 2.86 -26.37
CA TYR A 447 9.85 2.77 -25.14
C TYR A 447 8.98 2.57 -23.91
N LEU A 448 7.83 3.24 -23.80
CA LEU A 448 6.89 3.06 -22.70
C LEU A 448 6.24 1.67 -22.72
N ASP A 449 5.85 1.15 -23.88
CA ASP A 449 5.31 -0.21 -24.02
C ASP A 449 6.31 -1.24 -23.48
N ARG A 450 7.56 -1.17 -23.96
CA ARG A 450 8.64 -2.07 -23.54
C ARG A 450 8.96 -1.92 -22.05
N TYR A 451 9.06 -0.69 -21.56
CA TYR A 451 9.31 -0.40 -20.15
C TYR A 451 8.22 -0.97 -19.24
N ILE A 452 6.95 -0.71 -19.54
CA ILE A 452 5.81 -1.17 -18.75
C ILE A 452 5.75 -2.70 -18.75
N MET A 453 5.90 -3.34 -19.92
CA MET A 453 5.88 -4.81 -20.00
C MET A 453 7.08 -5.46 -19.33
N TYR A 454 8.28 -4.88 -19.46
CA TYR A 454 9.46 -5.38 -18.79
C TYR A 454 9.33 -5.27 -17.26
N TYR A 455 8.77 -4.16 -16.75
CA TYR A 455 8.40 -4.02 -15.34
C TYR A 455 7.35 -5.05 -14.90
N ILE A 456 6.26 -5.21 -15.67
CA ILE A 456 5.22 -6.21 -15.38
C ILE A 456 5.79 -7.62 -15.32
N MET A 457 6.75 -7.96 -16.19
CA MET A 457 7.36 -9.28 -16.23
C MET A 457 8.33 -9.51 -15.05
N THR A 458 9.12 -8.51 -14.67
CA THR A 458 10.30 -8.72 -13.82
C THR A 458 10.19 -8.18 -12.39
N ALA A 459 9.23 -7.30 -12.09
CA ALA A 459 9.10 -6.75 -10.75
C ALA A 459 8.47 -7.75 -9.76
N ASP A 460 8.81 -7.56 -8.48
CA ASP A 460 8.26 -8.32 -7.36
C ASP A 460 6.84 -7.83 -6.99
N ARG A 461 6.13 -8.60 -6.18
CA ARG A 461 4.78 -8.30 -5.68
C ARG A 461 4.75 -6.93 -5.00
N LEU A 462 3.78 -6.09 -5.39
CA LEU A 462 3.58 -4.76 -4.81
C LEU A 462 4.82 -3.85 -4.88
N GLN A 463 5.79 -4.15 -5.74
CA GLN A 463 6.99 -3.33 -5.92
C GLN A 463 6.69 -2.13 -6.82
N ARG A 464 7.02 -0.91 -6.35
CA ARG A 464 6.94 0.31 -7.18
C ARG A 464 8.00 0.29 -8.27
N THR A 465 7.73 0.94 -9.40
CA THR A 465 8.69 1.05 -10.51
C THR A 465 10.02 1.69 -10.12
N SER A 466 10.00 2.63 -9.17
CA SER A 466 11.21 3.22 -8.59
C SER A 466 12.10 2.19 -7.92
N LYS A 467 11.53 1.44 -6.97
CA LYS A 467 12.22 0.37 -6.24
C LYS A 467 12.64 -0.78 -7.14
N TRP A 468 11.85 -1.09 -8.15
CA TRP A 468 12.22 -2.05 -9.18
C TRP A 468 13.43 -1.58 -9.98
N LEU A 469 13.44 -0.31 -10.42
CA LEU A 469 14.56 0.24 -11.19
C LEU A 469 15.84 0.31 -10.35
N ASP A 470 15.73 0.67 -9.06
CA ASP A 470 16.87 0.70 -8.14
C ASP A 470 17.43 -0.71 -7.86
N ALA A 471 16.57 -1.74 -7.89
CA ALA A 471 16.95 -3.14 -7.68
C ALA A 471 17.44 -3.85 -8.96
N LEU A 472 17.24 -3.26 -10.14
CA LEU A 472 17.71 -3.82 -11.40
C LEU A 472 19.24 -3.71 -11.46
N GLU A 473 19.93 -4.84 -11.67
CA GLU A 473 21.38 -4.83 -11.84
C GLU A 473 21.78 -3.95 -13.04
N GLY A 474 22.65 -2.96 -12.82
CA GLY A 474 22.99 -1.93 -13.82
C GLY A 474 21.97 -0.80 -13.95
N GLY A 475 20.87 -0.81 -13.19
CA GLY A 475 19.90 0.27 -13.04
C GLY A 475 19.34 0.78 -14.37
N ILE A 476 19.38 2.10 -14.55
CA ILE A 476 18.85 2.75 -15.77
C ILE A 476 19.59 2.33 -17.04
N GLU A 477 20.90 2.06 -16.96
CA GLU A 477 21.67 1.66 -18.14
C GLU A 477 21.26 0.26 -18.61
N GLN A 478 21.05 -0.67 -17.67
CA GLN A 478 20.51 -1.98 -18.03
C GLN A 478 19.11 -1.86 -18.64
N LEU A 479 18.27 -0.99 -18.09
CA LEU A 479 16.95 -0.74 -18.67
C LEU A 479 17.06 -0.24 -20.12
N ARG A 480 17.96 0.71 -20.42
CA ARG A 480 18.19 1.21 -21.78
C ARG A 480 18.65 0.10 -22.72
N ARG A 481 19.62 -0.72 -22.30
CA ARG A 481 20.09 -1.88 -23.10
C ARG A 481 18.95 -2.81 -23.49
N VAL A 482 18.03 -3.09 -22.55
CA VAL A 482 16.88 -3.97 -22.81
C VAL A 482 15.84 -3.30 -23.70
N VAL A 483 15.38 -2.08 -23.37
CA VAL A 483 14.19 -1.48 -24.00
C VAL A 483 14.50 -0.59 -25.21
N MET A 484 15.75 -0.17 -25.40
CA MET A 484 16.17 0.68 -26.53
C MET A 484 17.06 -0.10 -27.50
N GLU A 485 18.03 -0.85 -26.97
CA GLU A 485 19.02 -1.58 -27.78
C GLU A 485 18.65 -3.05 -28.05
N ASP A 486 17.55 -3.53 -27.45
CA ASP A 486 17.06 -4.90 -27.55
C ASP A 486 18.13 -5.95 -27.19
N SER A 487 18.94 -5.70 -26.16
CA SER A 487 20.07 -6.56 -25.78
C SER A 487 19.69 -8.01 -25.42
N LEU A 488 18.40 -8.26 -25.18
CA LEU A 488 17.85 -9.60 -24.90
C LEU A 488 17.06 -10.19 -26.07
N GLY A 489 16.83 -9.44 -27.15
CA GLY A 489 16.03 -9.88 -28.30
C GLY A 489 14.54 -10.08 -28.01
N ILE A 490 13.99 -9.37 -27.02
CA ILE A 490 12.60 -9.54 -26.53
C ILE A 490 11.69 -8.36 -26.83
N CYS A 491 12.18 -7.24 -27.38
CA CYS A 491 11.38 -6.03 -27.58
C CYS A 491 10.11 -6.30 -28.40
N THR A 492 10.22 -7.09 -29.48
CA THR A 492 9.08 -7.46 -30.31
C THR A 492 8.03 -8.26 -29.52
N THR A 493 8.46 -9.14 -28.62
CA THR A 493 7.56 -9.91 -27.75
C THR A 493 6.85 -9.02 -26.75
N LEU A 494 7.57 -8.07 -26.13
CA LEU A 494 6.99 -7.09 -25.20
C LEU A 494 5.95 -6.21 -25.91
N GLU A 495 6.24 -5.73 -27.11
CA GLU A 495 5.31 -4.92 -27.92
C GLU A 495 4.06 -5.70 -28.33
N LYS A 496 4.21 -6.97 -28.72
CA LYS A 496 3.07 -7.85 -29.02
C LYS A 496 2.19 -8.06 -27.80
N GLN A 497 2.79 -8.32 -26.63
CA GLN A 497 2.05 -8.49 -25.40
C GLN A 497 1.32 -7.21 -25.00
N MET A 498 1.98 -6.06 -25.07
CA MET A 498 1.32 -4.76 -24.85
C MET A 498 0.15 -4.57 -25.80
N SER A 499 0.35 -4.82 -27.10
CA SER A 499 -0.70 -4.68 -28.12
C SER A 499 -1.89 -5.59 -27.85
N TYR A 500 -1.68 -6.80 -27.34
CA TYR A 500 -2.74 -7.69 -26.89
C TYR A 500 -3.54 -7.08 -25.73
N LEU A 501 -2.87 -6.58 -24.69
CA LEU A 501 -3.54 -5.93 -23.54
C LEU A 501 -4.35 -4.70 -23.96
N VAL A 502 -3.77 -3.84 -24.81
CA VAL A 502 -4.46 -2.65 -25.33
C VAL A 502 -5.66 -3.03 -26.22
N GLY A 503 -5.47 -4.00 -27.10
CA GLY A 503 -6.49 -4.43 -28.08
C GLY A 503 -7.65 -5.20 -27.48
N THR A 504 -7.48 -5.78 -26.29
CA THR A 504 -8.52 -6.54 -25.57
C THR A 504 -9.13 -5.78 -24.40
N TYR A 505 -8.83 -4.48 -24.26
CA TYR A 505 -9.36 -3.68 -23.18
C TYR A 505 -10.90 -3.63 -23.19
N GLU A 506 -11.47 -3.82 -22.01
CA GLU A 506 -12.89 -3.65 -21.75
C GLU A 506 -13.12 -2.93 -20.41
N CYS A 507 -14.13 -2.06 -20.36
CA CYS A 507 -14.50 -1.38 -19.13
C CYS A 507 -15.19 -2.36 -18.16
N GLU A 508 -14.52 -2.68 -17.05
CA GLU A 508 -15.00 -3.63 -16.04
C GLU A 508 -16.40 -3.26 -15.51
N TRP A 509 -16.62 -1.99 -15.20
CA TRP A 509 -17.93 -1.53 -14.71
C TRP A 509 -19.03 -1.63 -15.76
N LYS A 510 -18.71 -1.37 -17.04
CA LYS A 510 -19.67 -1.59 -18.13
C LYS A 510 -20.06 -3.07 -18.21
N LYS A 511 -19.10 -3.97 -18.04
CA LYS A 511 -19.39 -5.41 -18.01
C LYS A 511 -20.19 -5.86 -16.80
N VAL A 512 -19.95 -5.27 -15.64
CA VAL A 512 -20.77 -5.52 -14.45
C VAL A 512 -22.22 -5.12 -14.71
N ILE A 513 -22.50 -3.89 -15.17
CA ILE A 513 -23.89 -3.43 -15.37
C ILE A 513 -24.64 -4.16 -16.49
N GLU A 514 -23.93 -4.77 -17.43
CA GLU A 514 -24.50 -5.58 -18.52
C GLU A 514 -24.74 -7.04 -18.11
N SER A 515 -24.25 -7.48 -16.94
CA SER A 515 -24.33 -8.86 -16.47
C SER A 515 -25.07 -8.96 -15.12
N PRO A 516 -26.30 -9.52 -15.10
CA PRO A 516 -27.04 -9.74 -13.85
C PRO A 516 -26.26 -10.58 -12.82
N GLU A 517 -25.49 -11.56 -13.30
CA GLU A 517 -24.63 -12.42 -12.47
C GLU A 517 -23.55 -11.61 -11.74
N LEU A 518 -22.87 -10.70 -12.44
CA LEU A 518 -21.86 -9.84 -11.84
C LEU A 518 -22.48 -8.78 -10.91
N MET A 519 -23.65 -8.25 -11.27
CA MET A 519 -24.38 -7.30 -10.40
C MET A 519 -24.77 -7.91 -9.06
N ALA A 520 -25.12 -9.20 -9.03
CA ALA A 520 -25.52 -9.90 -7.80
C ALA A 520 -24.40 -9.95 -6.74
N GLN A 521 -23.13 -9.78 -7.14
CA GLN A 521 -21.99 -9.74 -6.22
C GLN A 521 -21.97 -8.49 -5.31
N PHE A 522 -22.71 -7.44 -5.69
CA PHE A 522 -22.72 -6.15 -4.98
C PHE A 522 -23.82 -6.04 -3.92
N ALA A 523 -24.75 -6.99 -3.85
CA ALA A 523 -25.78 -7.02 -2.80
C ALA A 523 -25.14 -6.96 -1.40
N GLN A 524 -25.75 -6.21 -0.47
CA GLN A 524 -25.25 -6.14 0.90
C GLN A 524 -25.30 -7.52 1.55
N PHE A 525 -26.48 -8.14 1.53
CA PHE A 525 -26.74 -9.47 2.06
C PHE A 525 -27.11 -10.46 0.95
N LYS A 526 -26.75 -11.73 1.13
CA LYS A 526 -27.04 -12.81 0.18
C LYS A 526 -28.44 -13.40 0.34
N ASN A 527 -29.01 -13.34 1.54
CA ASN A 527 -30.28 -13.96 1.89
C ASN A 527 -31.50 -13.02 1.83
N THR A 528 -31.30 -11.72 1.66
CA THR A 528 -32.37 -10.71 1.62
C THR A 528 -32.00 -9.51 0.74
N THR A 529 -33.01 -8.80 0.26
CA THR A 529 -32.85 -7.50 -0.44
C THR A 529 -32.84 -6.32 0.51
N GLU A 530 -33.09 -6.54 1.81
CA GLU A 530 -32.99 -5.50 2.82
C GLU A 530 -31.55 -4.97 2.92
N THR A 531 -31.42 -3.73 3.40
CA THR A 531 -30.12 -3.09 3.60
C THR A 531 -30.06 -2.46 4.98
N GLN A 532 -28.89 -2.49 5.60
CA GLN A 532 -28.65 -1.83 6.88
C GLN A 532 -27.59 -0.74 6.73
N LYS A 533 -27.75 0.37 7.45
CA LYS A 533 -26.72 1.40 7.53
C LYS A 533 -25.64 0.96 8.51
N GLU A 534 -24.38 1.04 8.07
CA GLU A 534 -23.21 0.58 8.84
C GLU A 534 -22.37 1.74 9.38
N THR A 535 -22.73 2.98 9.07
CA THR A 535 -21.97 4.17 9.48
C THR A 535 -22.88 5.37 9.66
N LEU A 536 -22.72 6.08 10.78
CA LEU A 536 -23.33 7.39 10.99
C LEU A 536 -22.57 8.45 10.18
N MET A 537 -23.32 9.33 9.53
CA MET A 537 -22.78 10.39 8.68
C MET A 537 -23.22 11.75 9.23
N HIS A 538 -22.30 12.70 9.35
CA HIS A 538 -22.54 14.08 9.78
C HIS A 538 -22.06 15.07 8.72
N THR A 539 -22.46 16.34 8.82
CA THR A 539 -22.11 17.37 7.84
C THR A 539 -20.98 18.26 8.34
N VAL A 540 -19.90 18.36 7.58
CA VAL A 540 -18.73 19.20 7.86
C VAL A 540 -18.29 19.89 6.58
N ARG A 541 -18.14 21.23 6.61
CA ARG A 541 -17.81 22.04 5.42
C ARG A 541 -18.78 21.79 4.27
N ASP A 542 -20.07 21.79 4.58
CA ASP A 542 -21.17 21.57 3.62
C ASP A 542 -21.15 20.23 2.87
N GLN A 543 -20.38 19.25 3.36
CA GLN A 543 -20.31 17.89 2.80
C GLN A 543 -20.48 16.83 3.88
N ARG A 544 -20.95 15.65 3.47
CA ARG A 544 -21.20 14.51 4.36
C ARG A 544 -19.90 13.76 4.65
N MET A 545 -19.66 13.43 5.91
CA MET A 545 -18.47 12.70 6.35
C MET A 545 -18.86 11.61 7.36
N PRO A 546 -18.14 10.48 7.38
CA PRO A 546 -18.38 9.43 8.37
C PRO A 546 -17.95 9.89 9.77
N THR A 547 -18.76 9.54 10.77
CA THR A 547 -18.41 9.69 12.19
C THR A 547 -17.57 8.49 12.62
N PHE A 548 -16.38 8.75 13.19
CA PHE A 548 -15.56 7.72 13.80
C PHE A 548 -15.60 7.89 15.32
N VAL A 549 -15.76 6.79 16.08
CA VAL A 549 -15.74 6.79 17.55
C VAL A 549 -14.38 6.27 18.03
N ALA A 550 -13.86 6.81 19.14
CA ALA A 550 -12.63 6.32 19.76
C ALA A 550 -12.98 5.02 20.44
N HIS A 551 -12.41 3.93 19.97
CA HIS A 551 -12.36 2.72 20.78
C HIS A 551 -11.21 2.92 21.77
N ALA A 552 -11.55 3.02 23.06
CA ALA A 552 -10.56 3.12 24.12
C ALA A 552 -9.57 1.95 23.96
N LYS A 553 -8.28 2.25 23.78
CA LYS A 553 -7.24 1.23 23.95
C LYS A 553 -7.35 0.75 25.38
N THR A 554 -7.78 -0.49 25.58
CA THR A 554 -7.79 -1.15 26.88
C THR A 554 -6.37 -1.17 27.41
N VAL A 555 -6.04 -0.20 28.27
CA VAL A 555 -4.88 -0.29 29.16
C VAL A 555 -5.31 -1.27 30.24
N ASN A 556 -4.62 -2.40 30.33
CA ASN A 556 -4.75 -3.33 31.46
C ASN A 556 -4.33 -2.60 32.74
N THR A 557 -5.27 -1.92 33.40
CA THR A 557 -5.12 -1.49 34.78
C THR A 557 -5.87 -2.48 35.66
N ASN A 558 -5.13 -3.29 36.39
CA ASN A 558 -5.66 -4.10 37.49
C ASN A 558 -6.41 -3.18 38.46
N GLY A 559 -7.74 -3.26 38.47
CA GLY A 559 -8.59 -2.44 39.33
C GLY A 559 -10.01 -3.00 39.31
N THR A 560 -10.45 -3.46 40.48
CA THR A 560 -11.75 -4.08 40.76
C THR A 560 -12.94 -3.18 40.43
N GLY A 561 -13.93 -3.72 39.70
CA GLY A 561 -15.32 -3.27 39.77
C GLY A 561 -15.83 -2.32 38.67
N ALA A 562 -15.95 -2.81 37.44
CA ALA A 562 -16.98 -2.41 36.46
C ALA A 562 -16.92 -3.39 35.26
N GLU A 563 -18.08 -3.93 34.84
CA GLU A 563 -18.15 -4.84 33.69
C GLU A 563 -17.68 -4.15 32.40
N PRO A 564 -16.77 -4.76 31.61
CA PRO A 564 -16.25 -4.16 30.39
C PRO A 564 -17.17 -4.43 29.19
N SER A 565 -17.58 -3.38 28.50
CA SER A 565 -18.30 -3.39 27.22
C SER A 565 -17.38 -3.70 26.02
N SER A 566 -16.49 -4.69 26.16
CA SER A 566 -15.59 -5.15 25.08
C SER A 566 -15.87 -6.61 24.74
N PRO A 567 -15.99 -7.00 23.45
CA PRO A 567 -16.10 -8.40 23.05
C PRO A 567 -14.81 -9.21 23.31
N THR A 568 -13.73 -8.56 23.80
CA THR A 568 -12.47 -9.25 24.15
C THR A 568 -12.57 -10.12 25.41
N SER A 569 -13.63 -10.05 26.21
CA SER A 569 -13.76 -10.90 27.42
C SER A 569 -15.10 -11.62 27.61
N THR A 570 -15.96 -11.69 26.60
CA THR A 570 -17.15 -12.57 26.66
C THR A 570 -16.78 -14.00 26.26
N THR A 571 -16.08 -14.67 27.18
CA THR A 571 -15.79 -16.12 27.15
C THR A 571 -17.01 -16.99 27.45
N SER A 572 -18.23 -16.44 27.54
CA SER A 572 -19.42 -17.27 27.36
C SER A 572 -19.58 -17.50 25.86
N LEU A 573 -19.04 -18.61 25.39
CA LEU A 573 -19.38 -19.18 24.10
C LEU A 573 -20.91 -19.06 23.90
N LEU A 574 -21.36 -18.75 22.68
CA LEU A 574 -22.75 -19.01 22.31
C LEU A 574 -23.10 -20.51 22.42
N SER A 575 -22.13 -21.38 22.77
CA SER A 575 -22.32 -22.81 23.05
C SER A 575 -23.06 -23.12 24.35
N ASP A 576 -23.24 -22.16 25.26
CA ASP A 576 -23.99 -22.36 26.51
C ASP A 576 -25.48 -22.02 26.36
N LEU A 577 -26.00 -21.94 25.13
CA LEU A 577 -27.38 -21.59 24.86
C LEU A 577 -28.20 -22.84 24.55
N ASP A 578 -28.90 -23.31 25.58
CA ASP A 578 -30.12 -24.10 25.42
C ASP A 578 -31.00 -23.40 24.36
N ASP A 579 -31.56 -24.16 23.41
CA ASP A 579 -32.47 -23.70 22.32
C ASP A 579 -31.85 -23.20 20.99
N SER A 580 -30.63 -23.63 20.62
CA SER A 580 -30.12 -23.38 19.26
C SER A 580 -30.84 -24.20 18.19
N GLU A 581 -31.19 -23.58 17.06
CA GLU A 581 -31.87 -24.22 15.93
C GLU A 581 -31.08 -24.05 14.63
N TRP A 582 -31.27 -24.98 13.69
CA TRP A 582 -30.69 -24.87 12.35
C TRP A 582 -31.50 -23.89 11.51
N VAL A 583 -30.92 -22.70 11.27
CA VAL A 583 -31.54 -21.64 10.48
C VAL A 583 -31.02 -21.69 9.04
N SER A 584 -31.93 -21.65 8.07
CA SER A 584 -31.57 -21.66 6.64
C SER A 584 -31.23 -20.26 6.12
N PHE A 585 -30.14 -20.15 5.35
CA PHE A 585 -29.66 -18.90 4.74
C PHE A 585 -29.69 -18.89 3.21
N GLY A 586 -30.40 -19.84 2.61
CA GLY A 586 -30.57 -19.95 1.16
C GLY A 586 -29.70 -21.04 0.55
N ARG A 587 -29.70 -21.09 -0.78
CA ARG A 587 -29.02 -22.12 -1.55
C ARG A 587 -27.51 -21.87 -1.64
N THR A 588 -26.74 -22.93 -1.84
CA THR A 588 -25.27 -22.89 -1.97
C THR A 588 -24.80 -21.94 -3.07
N GLU A 589 -25.56 -21.78 -4.16
CA GLU A 589 -25.18 -20.94 -5.32
C GLU A 589 -25.16 -19.44 -4.99
N LEU A 590 -25.67 -19.02 -3.84
CA LEU A 590 -25.58 -17.63 -3.37
C LEU A 590 -24.15 -17.26 -2.90
N PHE A 591 -23.35 -18.27 -2.55
CA PHE A 591 -22.02 -18.10 -1.94
C PHE A 591 -20.92 -18.57 -2.90
N ASP A 592 -20.08 -17.63 -3.31
CA ASP A 592 -18.97 -17.91 -4.21
C ASP A 592 -18.01 -18.95 -3.61
N VAL A 593 -17.60 -19.92 -4.42
CA VAL A 593 -16.56 -20.89 -4.04
C VAL A 593 -15.28 -20.16 -3.68
N ASN A 594 -14.63 -20.56 -2.57
CA ASN A 594 -13.46 -19.90 -2.01
C ASN A 594 -13.70 -18.42 -1.70
N GLY A 595 -14.91 -18.08 -1.29
CA GLY A 595 -15.35 -16.73 -0.95
C GLY A 595 -16.19 -16.69 0.33
N GLY A 596 -16.64 -15.48 0.65
CA GLY A 596 -17.58 -15.21 1.73
C GLY A 596 -18.76 -14.38 1.25
N GLY A 597 -19.89 -14.51 1.95
CA GLY A 597 -21.11 -13.75 1.75
C GLY A 597 -21.70 -13.30 3.09
N ALA A 598 -22.09 -12.04 3.19
CA ALA A 598 -22.77 -11.52 4.37
C ALA A 598 -24.24 -11.94 4.32
N VAL A 599 -24.81 -12.28 5.47
CA VAL A 599 -26.23 -12.58 5.63
C VAL A 599 -26.80 -11.82 6.82
N LEU A 600 -28.09 -11.50 6.76
CA LEU A 600 -28.80 -10.83 7.83
C LEU A 600 -29.59 -11.84 8.67
N TYR A 601 -29.46 -11.76 9.99
CA TYR A 601 -30.23 -12.55 10.96
C TYR A 601 -30.68 -11.63 12.10
N GLY A 602 -31.99 -11.32 12.15
CA GLY A 602 -32.49 -10.25 13.02
C GLY A 602 -31.88 -8.90 12.64
N GLU A 603 -31.29 -8.21 13.60
CA GLU A 603 -30.50 -6.99 13.39
C GLU A 603 -28.99 -7.25 13.21
N SER A 604 -28.56 -8.51 13.29
CA SER A 604 -27.15 -8.93 13.28
C SER A 604 -26.68 -9.37 11.90
N GLN A 605 -25.43 -9.02 11.56
CA GLN A 605 -24.80 -9.47 10.32
C GLN A 605 -23.83 -10.64 10.59
N LEU A 606 -24.07 -11.75 9.89
CA LEU A 606 -23.18 -12.91 9.88
C LEU A 606 -22.44 -13.02 8.55
N ALA A 607 -21.33 -13.73 8.54
CA ALA A 607 -20.54 -14.03 7.36
C ALA A 607 -20.48 -15.55 7.18
N ILE A 608 -20.90 -16.04 6.01
CA ILE A 608 -20.83 -17.45 5.63
C ILE A 608 -19.74 -17.59 4.57
N PHE A 609 -18.86 -18.56 4.76
CA PHE A 609 -17.72 -18.85 3.89
C PHE A 609 -17.83 -20.24 3.29
N ASN A 610 -17.52 -20.31 2.00
CA ASN A 610 -17.44 -21.54 1.21
C ASN A 610 -15.97 -21.78 0.87
N ILE A 611 -15.37 -22.83 1.42
CA ILE A 611 -13.98 -23.22 1.10
C ILE A 611 -14.00 -24.57 0.39
N ALA A 612 -13.54 -24.59 -0.85
CA ALA A 612 -13.38 -25.83 -1.60
C ALA A 612 -12.00 -26.44 -1.32
N GLU A 613 -12.02 -27.66 -0.83
CA GLU A 613 -10.86 -28.47 -0.50
C GLU A 613 -10.65 -29.55 -1.56
N SER A 614 -9.43 -29.73 -2.05
CA SER A 614 -9.11 -30.86 -2.92
C SER A 614 -8.31 -31.88 -2.11
N CYS A 615 -8.97 -32.97 -1.70
CA CYS A 615 -8.37 -34.08 -0.98
C CYS A 615 -8.21 -35.28 -1.92
N ASN A 616 -6.98 -35.62 -2.33
CA ASN A 616 -6.70 -36.78 -3.20
C ASN A 616 -7.54 -36.82 -4.50
N GLY A 617 -7.83 -35.64 -5.08
CA GLY A 617 -8.65 -35.52 -6.30
C GLY A 617 -10.16 -35.55 -6.07
N ILE A 618 -10.62 -35.60 -4.81
CA ILE A 618 -12.03 -35.40 -4.43
C ILE A 618 -12.18 -33.97 -3.91
N GLU A 619 -13.03 -33.19 -4.58
CA GLU A 619 -13.43 -31.87 -4.09
C GLU A 619 -14.43 -32.04 -2.95
N LYS A 620 -14.09 -31.50 -1.78
CA LYS A 620 -14.97 -31.39 -0.61
C LYS A 620 -15.19 -29.92 -0.31
N VAL A 621 -16.43 -29.51 -0.13
CA VAL A 621 -16.76 -28.15 0.31
C VAL A 621 -16.90 -28.14 1.83
N SER A 622 -16.20 -27.20 2.47
CA SER A 622 -16.31 -26.91 3.89
C SER A 622 -17.00 -25.55 4.08
N TRP A 623 -18.03 -25.53 4.92
CA TRP A 623 -18.81 -24.34 5.23
C TRP A 623 -18.45 -23.82 6.62
N TYR A 624 -18.23 -22.51 6.72
CA TYR A 624 -17.94 -21.84 7.98
C TYR A 624 -18.85 -20.63 8.15
N ALA A 625 -19.30 -20.36 9.37
CA ALA A 625 -20.09 -19.17 9.68
C ALA A 625 -19.48 -18.41 10.85
N THR A 626 -19.44 -17.08 10.74
CA THR A 626 -18.92 -16.18 11.78
C THR A 626 -19.77 -14.92 11.90
N GLN A 627 -19.49 -14.07 12.88
CA GLN A 627 -19.92 -12.66 12.80
C GLN A 627 -19.31 -11.99 11.56
N ASN A 628 -20.00 -11.02 10.94
CA ASN A 628 -19.43 -10.21 9.85
C ASN A 628 -18.56 -9.04 10.35
N MET A 629 -18.74 -8.65 11.61
CA MET A 629 -18.03 -7.54 12.24
C MET A 629 -16.57 -7.89 12.55
N CYS A 630 -15.63 -7.04 12.13
CA CYS A 630 -14.23 -7.14 12.53
C CYS A 630 -14.05 -6.68 13.98
N PRO A 631 -13.45 -7.48 14.88
CA PRO A 631 -13.32 -7.12 16.30
C PRO A 631 -12.26 -6.04 16.57
N PHE A 632 -11.53 -5.58 15.55
CA PHE A 632 -10.50 -4.56 15.70
C PHE A 632 -11.05 -3.12 15.73
N ASP A 633 -12.02 -2.83 14.87
CA ASP A 633 -12.62 -1.48 14.72
C ASP A 633 -14.14 -1.51 14.51
N HIS A 634 -14.76 -2.69 14.66
CA HIS A 634 -16.18 -2.95 14.46
C HIS A 634 -16.70 -2.70 13.04
N SER A 635 -15.83 -2.67 12.03
CA SER A 635 -16.25 -2.62 10.63
C SER A 635 -16.90 -3.95 10.17
N PHE A 636 -18.06 -3.90 9.52
CA PHE A 636 -18.84 -5.06 9.05
C PHE A 636 -18.35 -5.62 7.70
N VAL A 637 -17.11 -6.13 7.68
CA VAL A 637 -16.38 -6.39 6.43
C VAL A 637 -15.83 -7.81 6.29
N LEU A 638 -15.98 -8.70 7.27
CA LEU A 638 -15.29 -10.01 7.25
C LEU A 638 -15.72 -10.92 6.10
N ALA A 639 -17.00 -10.93 5.71
CA ALA A 639 -17.50 -11.68 4.55
C ALA A 639 -16.79 -11.29 3.23
N GLN A 640 -16.19 -10.10 3.19
CA GLN A 640 -15.47 -9.56 2.05
C GLN A 640 -13.97 -9.91 2.04
N GLY A 641 -13.49 -10.59 3.08
CA GLY A 641 -12.10 -10.97 3.25
C GLY A 641 -11.64 -12.05 2.27
N ILE A 642 -10.32 -12.15 2.09
CA ILE A 642 -9.72 -13.26 1.35
C ILE A 642 -9.70 -14.48 2.29
N VAL A 643 -10.37 -15.54 1.91
CA VAL A 643 -10.26 -16.83 2.59
C VAL A 643 -9.03 -17.60 2.11
N GLY A 644 -8.49 -18.46 2.95
CA GLY A 644 -7.31 -19.26 2.64
C GLY A 644 -6.93 -20.15 3.81
N ASP A 645 -5.69 -20.62 3.82
CA ASP A 645 -5.10 -21.30 4.97
C ASP A 645 -3.85 -20.60 5.49
N LEU A 646 -3.51 -20.90 6.74
CA LEU A 646 -2.21 -20.65 7.36
C LEU A 646 -1.85 -21.88 8.20
N ASP A 647 -0.74 -22.54 7.90
CA ASP A 647 -0.36 -23.81 8.56
C ASP A 647 -1.49 -24.87 8.52
N GLY A 648 -2.29 -24.89 7.44
CA GLY A 648 -3.41 -25.82 7.25
C GLY A 648 -4.67 -25.49 8.06
N ARG A 649 -4.71 -24.33 8.74
CA ARG A 649 -5.90 -23.81 9.42
C ARG A 649 -6.69 -22.90 8.47
N PRO A 650 -8.01 -23.13 8.27
CA PRO A 650 -8.84 -22.27 7.44
C PRO A 650 -8.96 -20.89 8.07
N LYS A 651 -8.79 -19.84 7.28
CA LYS A 651 -8.81 -18.46 7.79
C LYS A 651 -9.46 -17.49 6.84
N VAL A 652 -9.87 -16.35 7.40
CA VAL A 652 -10.23 -15.14 6.66
C VAL A 652 -9.29 -14.00 7.01
N ALA A 653 -8.75 -13.35 5.98
CA ALA A 653 -7.99 -12.12 6.12
C ALA A 653 -8.93 -10.91 6.08
N CYS A 654 -9.05 -10.18 7.19
CA CYS A 654 -9.86 -8.96 7.27
C CYS A 654 -9.45 -7.97 6.16
N PRO A 655 -10.41 -7.48 5.36
CA PRO A 655 -10.10 -6.63 4.21
C PRO A 655 -9.50 -5.28 4.62
N MET A 656 -9.91 -4.75 5.78
CA MET A 656 -9.49 -3.47 6.32
C MET A 656 -8.12 -3.55 7.01
N HIS A 657 -7.97 -4.49 7.93
CA HIS A 657 -6.82 -4.53 8.86
C HIS A 657 -5.76 -5.55 8.49
N LYS A 658 -6.03 -6.41 7.50
CA LYS A 658 -5.17 -7.55 7.12
C LYS A 658 -4.83 -8.48 8.28
N ARG A 659 -5.69 -8.49 9.31
CA ARG A 659 -5.65 -9.46 10.41
C ARG A 659 -6.31 -10.76 9.96
N ASN A 660 -5.63 -11.86 10.26
CA ASN A 660 -6.09 -13.21 9.97
C ASN A 660 -6.87 -13.79 11.16
N TYR A 661 -8.07 -14.33 10.92
CA TYR A 661 -8.87 -15.03 11.92
C TYR A 661 -9.14 -16.46 11.45
N ASP A 662 -8.96 -17.43 12.33
CA ASP A 662 -9.28 -18.83 12.08
C ASP A 662 -10.80 -19.01 12.01
N LEU A 663 -11.27 -19.66 10.94
CA LEU A 663 -12.70 -19.84 10.69
C LEU A 663 -13.30 -21.00 11.51
N SER A 664 -12.46 -21.88 12.07
CA SER A 664 -12.92 -23.01 12.86
C SER A 664 -13.18 -22.65 14.33
N ASP A 665 -12.31 -21.84 14.94
CA ASP A 665 -12.38 -21.50 16.37
C ASP A 665 -12.51 -20.00 16.65
N GLY A 666 -12.35 -19.15 15.63
CA GLY A 666 -12.46 -17.70 15.70
C GLY A 666 -11.23 -16.97 16.19
N ASN A 667 -10.16 -17.67 16.55
CA ASN A 667 -8.96 -17.06 17.15
C ASN A 667 -8.18 -16.23 16.14
N SER A 668 -7.59 -15.12 16.60
CA SER A 668 -6.65 -14.34 15.80
C SER A 668 -5.36 -15.12 15.59
N LEU A 669 -4.94 -15.23 14.32
CA LEU A 669 -3.69 -15.86 13.93
C LEU A 669 -2.51 -14.87 13.91
N ASN A 670 -2.71 -13.66 14.43
CA ASN A 670 -1.71 -12.58 14.39
C ASN A 670 -0.93 -12.42 15.71
N GLY A 671 -1.23 -13.25 16.73
CA GLY A 671 -0.61 -13.19 18.06
C GLY A 671 -1.19 -12.12 18.99
N ASP A 672 -2.41 -11.66 18.72
CA ASP A 672 -3.21 -10.81 19.60
C ASP A 672 -4.39 -11.61 20.19
N ASP A 673 -5.04 -11.06 21.22
CA ASP A 673 -6.15 -11.71 21.91
C ASP A 673 -7.53 -11.43 21.27
N LEU A 674 -7.56 -10.92 20.04
CA LEU A 674 -8.83 -10.69 19.34
C LEU A 674 -9.44 -12.03 18.90
N ARG A 675 -10.76 -12.12 18.95
CA ARG A 675 -11.52 -13.29 18.53
C ARG A 675 -12.79 -12.88 17.79
N ILE A 676 -13.23 -13.72 16.86
CA ILE A 676 -14.55 -13.63 16.23
C ILE A 676 -15.44 -14.76 16.75
N HIS A 677 -16.75 -14.49 16.87
CA HIS A 677 -17.73 -15.54 17.11
C HIS A 677 -17.85 -16.42 15.87
N THR A 678 -17.73 -17.74 16.06
CA THR A 678 -17.96 -18.77 15.04
C THR A 678 -19.25 -19.54 15.36
N PHE A 679 -19.88 -20.06 14.32
CA PHE A 679 -21.12 -20.83 14.37
C PHE A 679 -20.97 -22.08 13.51
N GLU A 680 -21.61 -23.17 13.92
CA GLU A 680 -21.62 -24.39 13.11
C GLU A 680 -22.45 -24.16 11.85
N ALA A 681 -21.89 -24.53 10.70
CA ALA A 681 -22.55 -24.42 9.41
C ALA A 681 -22.53 -25.78 8.69
N LYS A 682 -23.62 -26.12 8.01
CA LYS A 682 -23.72 -27.33 7.19
C LYS A 682 -24.48 -27.05 5.89
N GLU A 683 -24.25 -27.92 4.93
CA GLU A 683 -25.05 -28.03 3.72
C GLU A 683 -25.92 -29.29 3.79
N GLU A 684 -27.20 -29.14 3.47
CA GLU A 684 -28.16 -30.25 3.37
C GLU A 684 -29.10 -29.97 2.21
N ASP A 685 -29.19 -30.90 1.24
CA ASP A 685 -29.97 -30.76 0.00
C ASP A 685 -29.73 -29.46 -0.79
N GLY A 686 -28.47 -28.99 -0.82
CA GLY A 686 -28.08 -27.76 -1.52
C GLY A 686 -28.49 -26.47 -0.80
N MET A 687 -29.01 -26.57 0.43
CA MET A 687 -29.35 -25.45 1.30
C MET A 687 -28.31 -25.30 2.40
N ILE A 688 -27.96 -24.06 2.73
CA ILE A 688 -27.04 -23.72 3.82
C ILE A 688 -27.81 -23.50 5.09
N TYR A 689 -27.38 -24.18 6.15
CA TYR A 689 -27.89 -24.02 7.50
C TYR A 689 -26.77 -23.60 8.44
N VAL A 690 -27.10 -22.69 9.37
CA VAL A 690 -26.21 -22.31 10.47
C VAL A 690 -26.94 -22.55 11.79
N LEU A 691 -26.28 -23.19 12.74
CA LEU A 691 -26.81 -23.45 14.07
C LEU A 691 -26.74 -22.15 14.88
N LEU A 692 -27.89 -21.55 15.17
CA LEU A 692 -28.00 -20.24 15.81
C LEU A 692 -29.01 -20.29 16.96
N PRO A 693 -28.77 -19.52 18.05
CA PRO A 693 -29.80 -19.28 19.05
C PRO A 693 -30.87 -18.31 18.50
N PRO A 694 -31.97 -18.10 19.24
CA PRO A 694 -32.99 -17.11 18.89
C PRO A 694 -32.42 -15.72 18.57
N THR A 695 -33.08 -15.00 17.65
CA THR A 695 -32.58 -13.72 17.09
C THR A 695 -32.30 -12.68 18.16
N ASP A 696 -33.12 -12.59 19.20
CA ASP A 696 -32.96 -11.66 20.32
C ASP A 696 -31.66 -11.92 21.10
N VAL A 697 -31.21 -13.17 21.21
CA VAL A 697 -29.94 -13.54 21.85
C VAL A 697 -28.74 -13.16 20.98
N VAL A 698 -28.83 -13.35 19.66
CA VAL A 698 -27.76 -12.92 18.75
C VAL A 698 -27.70 -11.39 18.70
N ASP A 699 -28.84 -10.72 18.57
CA ASP A 699 -28.95 -9.27 18.54
C ASP A 699 -28.54 -8.63 19.87
N ALA A 700 -28.72 -9.34 21.00
CA ALA A 700 -28.18 -8.94 22.29
C ALA A 700 -26.66 -8.72 22.27
N ARG A 701 -25.94 -9.34 21.33
CA ARG A 701 -24.46 -9.28 21.26
C ARG A 701 -23.93 -8.69 19.96
N LEU A 702 -24.59 -8.91 18.82
CA LEU A 702 -24.05 -8.68 17.48
C LEU A 702 -24.89 -7.73 16.59
N ALA A 703 -25.98 -7.16 17.12
CA ALA A 703 -26.81 -6.25 16.34
C ALA A 703 -26.00 -5.07 15.80
N THR A 704 -26.15 -4.77 14.50
CA THR A 704 -25.38 -3.70 13.83
C THR A 704 -25.52 -2.36 14.55
N THR A 705 -26.73 -2.05 14.99
CA THR A 705 -27.12 -0.80 15.67
C THR A 705 -26.34 -0.54 16.97
N LYS A 706 -25.81 -1.58 17.62
CA LYS A 706 -25.01 -1.45 18.85
C LYS A 706 -23.62 -0.88 18.62
N PHE A 707 -23.10 -1.07 17.41
CA PHE A 707 -21.75 -0.69 17.04
C PHE A 707 -21.73 0.56 16.15
N LEU A 708 -22.91 1.11 15.82
CA LEU A 708 -23.02 2.40 15.18
C LEU A 708 -22.74 3.52 16.20
N ALA A 709 -22.02 4.54 15.75
CA ALA A 709 -21.95 5.80 16.46
C ALA A 709 -23.38 6.36 16.65
N LYS A 710 -23.69 6.82 17.85
CA LYS A 710 -24.93 7.52 18.18
C LYS A 710 -24.73 9.03 18.02
N ASP A 711 -25.82 9.78 17.84
CA ASP A 711 -25.76 11.24 17.68
C ASP A 711 -25.14 11.95 18.90
N ASP A 712 -25.28 11.35 20.10
CA ASP A 712 -24.69 11.84 21.36
C ASP A 712 -23.25 11.35 21.61
N ASP A 713 -22.73 10.42 20.80
CA ASP A 713 -21.37 9.93 20.97
C ASP A 713 -20.39 11.05 20.60
N VAL A 714 -19.47 11.39 21.51
CA VAL A 714 -18.41 12.37 21.24
C VAL A 714 -17.60 11.85 20.04
N PRO A 715 -17.70 12.51 18.87
CA PRO A 715 -16.96 12.05 17.71
C PRO A 715 -15.48 12.11 18.02
N VAL A 716 -14.71 11.10 17.60
CA VAL A 716 -13.28 11.33 17.29
C VAL A 716 -13.24 12.01 15.94
N ILE A 717 -13.85 13.18 15.89
CA ILE A 717 -13.28 14.23 15.09
C ILE A 717 -11.93 14.46 15.78
N PRO A 718 -10.76 14.19 15.16
CA PRO A 718 -9.56 14.85 15.66
C PRO A 718 -9.96 16.32 15.70
N GLU A 719 -10.03 16.93 16.90
CA GLU A 719 -10.45 18.32 17.08
C GLU A 719 -10.01 19.04 15.83
N VAL A 720 -10.95 19.45 14.99
CA VAL A 720 -10.57 20.21 13.80
C VAL A 720 -10.05 21.46 14.44
N ALA A 721 -8.74 21.48 14.70
CA ALA A 721 -8.05 22.60 15.27
C ALA A 721 -8.59 23.77 14.46
N PRO A 722 -9.18 24.79 15.12
CA PRO A 722 -9.77 25.90 14.40
C PRO A 722 -8.76 26.27 13.32
N PRO A 723 -9.19 26.29 12.02
CA PRO A 723 -8.25 26.51 10.94
C PRO A 723 -7.40 27.69 11.34
N VAL A 724 -6.07 27.55 11.26
CA VAL A 724 -5.12 28.60 11.67
C VAL A 724 -5.70 29.91 11.17
N THR A 725 -6.18 30.76 12.09
CA THR A 725 -6.66 32.08 11.74
C THR A 725 -5.41 32.82 11.31
N LEU A 726 -5.20 32.82 10.00
CA LEU A 726 -4.19 33.60 9.36
C LEU A 726 -4.62 35.05 9.57
N ASP A 727 -3.95 35.74 10.48
CA ASP A 727 -4.21 37.12 10.88
C ASP A 727 -3.62 38.10 9.84
N TRP A 728 -3.88 37.84 8.55
CA TRP A 728 -3.46 38.71 7.44
C TRP A 728 -4.64 39.13 6.57
#